data_AF-A0A117T100-F1
#
_entry.id   AF-A0A117T100-F1
#
_cell.length_a   1.000
_cell.length_b   1.000
_cell.length_c   1.000
_cell.angle_alpha   90.00
_cell.angle_beta   90.00
_cell.angle_gamma   90.00
#
_symmetry.space_group_name_H-M   'P 1'
#
loop_
_entity.id
_entity.type
_entity.pdbx_description
1 polymer ?
#
loop_
_entity_poly.entity_id
_entity_poly.type
_entity_poly.pdbx_seq_one_letter_code
_entity_poly.pdbx_strand_id
1 'polypeptide(L)'
;MVRNKTRRFLSWLVIFALCFSLFGASGGASASNTNYTVTYTNTTATAVTLHWTTNNWSSVTDTTMTRNGTTFTANLAVAEGATLTYCYHITAPADSWDNNGGKNWTVTIPSAGRYEAENAALTGGAKVNTNHTGYSGAGFVDGYTASGAATAFTVQASAAGAYNATLRYANATGSAKTVSVYVNGTKVKQTTLPSLSSWDTWGEQSESLSLQAGSNTITYKYDSTDSGNINIDYVTVLPGTTPTPTATPVPTVQPTATPSATPSPTPVVTPSPTPIPTATATPTPTNTPTATPTASVTPSPTATAAGITVHVKKPSGWNAAMRIHYWNLSPSTVPVSGAWPGILMKSDGNDWYSYTIPGAASTSLIFNDSNGKQTGDLTRNVKESWYYTDNVWYTANPEALKTPVITVSPAPKTYDAAQTVALSSSNTGDKIYYTTNGSTPTVASALYTDPIQVSSSMTIKAFGVNADGVTGSVSSFAYVIDLNADLQPPVITPNLPVGQSATAVNVSFNIKDNKAATVTAYYTDNGTEPTTSSKVYLTGNVLAGLTGPQILIAKTTTLKFLVIDAAGNKTTQSFVYSIGSKGDFREDSIYFVITSRFYDGDTSNNAHAWDDAKAGNPDSDPAWRGDFKGLIQKLDYIKALGFSAIWITPVVQNASGYDYHGYHAINFAKVDPRYESAGASYQDLINAAHAKGIKVIQDIVVNHTGNFGEENLFPMFKKDETKPDTIANLLKITNKLPANYDSMTPDQQYQARLALMKTAETNNNIYHTEKSLSWESYTVQTGQIAGDCVDLNTENPVVNQYLIDSYNQYIDMGVDAFRVDTVKHVSRYIFNKYFVPAWKERGGSDFFIFGEVATRYRDVWNSGIPAISTPFYTWKSAKSYPGDGQNDYASNKLSVEQEWADNSTTAGQPTSNNAFLIGNNYHTPDYSMKSGMDVIDFPMHWAFKTAQEAFSMRSGDQFYNDATWNVTYVDSHDYAPDQAPENQRFAGTQDTWAENLALMFTFRGIPAIYYGSEIEFQKGKAIDVGPNAPLSTTGRAYFGDHIEGSVTVQDFGRYTNATGTLAESLSHPLAKHIRQLNLIRRAVPALQKGQYSTENVSGNLAFKRRYTDASKGIDSFALVTISGNATFTGIPNGTYVDAVTGDIKNVTNGTITLNCSGKGNARVYVLNGSGGIGESGTYLK
;
A
#
# COMPACT_ATOMS: atom_id res chain seq x y z
N MET A 1 -18.53 -48.09 -51.11
CA MET A 1 -18.62 -49.34 -50.30
C MET A 1 -18.86 -48.89 -48.85
N VAL A 2 -19.92 -49.34 -48.14
CA VAL A 2 -20.09 -50.67 -47.50
C VAL A 2 -19.05 -50.83 -46.37
N ARG A 3 -19.38 -51.02 -45.07
CA ARG A 3 -20.69 -51.13 -44.37
C ARG A 3 -20.48 -51.08 -42.82
N ASN A 4 -21.48 -50.61 -42.05
CA ASN A 4 -21.88 -51.12 -40.70
C ASN A 4 -20.88 -51.02 -39.49
N LYS A 5 -21.27 -51.00 -38.20
CA LYS A 5 -22.57 -50.87 -37.48
C LYS A 5 -22.35 -50.65 -35.95
N THR A 6 -23.27 -49.94 -35.27
CA THR A 6 -23.82 -50.09 -33.86
C THR A 6 -22.93 -50.65 -32.72
N ARG A 7 -23.03 -50.28 -31.42
CA ARG A 7 -24.01 -49.62 -30.49
C ARG A 7 -23.23 -49.29 -29.19
N ARG A 8 -23.67 -48.78 -28.02
CA ARG A 8 -24.90 -48.38 -27.25
C ARG A 8 -24.36 -47.30 -26.22
N PHE A 9 -25.03 -46.72 -25.20
CA PHE A 9 -26.34 -46.09 -24.91
C PHE A 9 -26.44 -45.87 -23.36
N LEU A 10 -27.23 -44.89 -22.88
CA LEU A 10 -27.43 -44.39 -21.48
C LEU A 10 -26.28 -43.47 -20.98
N SER A 11 -26.45 -42.19 -20.57
CA SER A 11 -27.41 -41.45 -19.68
C SER A 11 -26.92 -41.42 -18.21
N TRP A 12 -26.95 -40.34 -17.40
CA TRP A 12 -27.78 -39.11 -17.28
C TRP A 12 -26.91 -37.80 -17.18
N LEU A 13 -27.33 -36.57 -17.55
CA LEU A 13 -28.11 -35.52 -16.79
C LEU A 13 -27.45 -35.12 -15.42
N VAL A 14 -27.22 -33.84 -15.02
CA VAL A 14 -28.13 -32.64 -14.91
C VAL A 14 -27.38 -31.26 -14.87
N ILE A 15 -27.79 -30.30 -15.73
CA ILE A 15 -28.11 -28.84 -15.56
C ILE A 15 -27.25 -27.88 -14.65
N PHE A 16 -26.61 -26.86 -15.29
CA PHE A 16 -26.61 -25.36 -15.10
C PHE A 16 -26.76 -24.66 -13.70
N ALA A 17 -26.31 -23.40 -13.41
CA ALA A 17 -25.73 -22.28 -14.21
C ALA A 17 -24.88 -21.27 -13.38
N LEU A 18 -23.99 -20.50 -14.06
CA LEU A 18 -23.59 -19.05 -13.97
C LEU A 18 -23.56 -18.29 -12.60
N CYS A 19 -22.71 -17.26 -12.35
CA CYS A 19 -21.90 -16.35 -13.18
C CYS A 19 -20.54 -16.00 -12.50
N PHE A 20 -19.63 -15.24 -13.15
CA PHE A 20 -18.18 -15.30 -12.86
C PHE A 20 -17.39 -13.99 -12.63
N SER A 21 -16.34 -14.13 -11.81
CA SER A 21 -15.06 -13.39 -11.80
C SER A 21 -14.02 -14.27 -11.04
N LEU A 22 -12.69 -14.16 -11.17
CA LEU A 22 -11.80 -13.50 -12.13
C LEU A 22 -10.45 -14.27 -12.18
N PHE A 23 -9.53 -13.86 -13.05
CA PHE A 23 -8.13 -14.32 -13.22
C PHE A 23 -7.89 -15.77 -13.70
N GLY A 24 -6.83 -15.95 -14.52
CA GLY A 24 -6.26 -17.25 -14.90
C GLY A 24 -4.84 -17.43 -14.31
N ALA A 25 -4.02 -18.42 -14.68
CA ALA A 25 -4.15 -19.57 -15.60
C ALA A 25 -3.02 -20.59 -15.23
N SER A 26 -2.81 -21.77 -15.84
CA SER A 26 -3.41 -22.46 -16.99
C SER A 26 -3.19 -23.99 -16.87
N GLY A 27 -3.82 -24.81 -17.73
CA GLY A 27 -3.54 -26.25 -17.83
C GLY A 27 -4.33 -26.91 -18.97
N GLY A 28 -3.67 -27.20 -20.10
CA GLY A 28 -4.35 -27.46 -21.37
C GLY A 28 -4.95 -28.86 -21.58
N ALA A 29 -6.07 -28.92 -22.30
CA ALA A 29 -6.61 -30.12 -22.94
C ALA A 29 -6.97 -29.82 -24.42
N SER A 30 -7.09 -30.87 -25.24
CA SER A 30 -7.21 -30.73 -26.71
C SER A 30 -8.55 -30.14 -27.19
N ALA A 31 -8.55 -29.55 -28.38
CA ALA A 31 -9.60 -28.66 -28.85
C ALA A 31 -10.68 -29.33 -29.73
N SER A 32 -11.94 -28.94 -29.50
CA SER A 32 -12.96 -28.79 -30.54
C SER A 32 -14.00 -27.74 -30.13
N ASN A 33 -14.10 -26.66 -30.90
CA ASN A 33 -15.19 -25.66 -30.96
C ASN A 33 -15.79 -25.19 -29.61
N THR A 34 -15.27 -24.08 -29.06
CA THR A 34 -15.74 -23.44 -27.82
C THR A 34 -16.48 -22.12 -28.05
N ASN A 35 -17.46 -21.84 -27.18
CA ASN A 35 -18.25 -20.60 -27.15
C ASN A 35 -17.49 -19.45 -26.45
N TYR A 36 -17.99 -18.22 -26.60
CA TYR A 36 -17.46 -17.02 -25.94
C TYR A 36 -18.60 -16.22 -25.27
N THR A 37 -18.28 -15.48 -24.20
CA THR A 37 -19.22 -14.63 -23.47
C THR A 37 -18.64 -13.21 -23.36
N VAL A 38 -19.47 -12.19 -23.57
CA VAL A 38 -19.10 -10.77 -23.48
C VAL A 38 -20.16 -10.04 -22.66
N THR A 39 -19.73 -9.32 -21.62
CA THR A 39 -20.62 -8.55 -20.72
C THR A 39 -20.65 -7.08 -21.15
N TYR A 40 -21.80 -6.42 -20.99
CA TYR A 40 -22.01 -5.04 -21.48
C TYR A 40 -22.82 -4.17 -20.50
N THR A 41 -22.61 -2.84 -20.55
CA THR A 41 -23.13 -1.86 -19.57
C THR A 41 -23.64 -0.57 -20.22
N ASN A 42 -24.62 -0.66 -21.12
CA ASN A 42 -25.45 0.50 -21.51
C ASN A 42 -26.83 0.08 -22.05
N THR A 43 -27.75 1.03 -22.15
CA THR A 43 -29.11 0.87 -22.72
C THR A 43 -29.30 1.54 -24.09
N THR A 44 -28.28 2.25 -24.61
CA THR A 44 -28.39 3.11 -25.82
C THR A 44 -27.56 2.67 -27.03
N ALA A 45 -26.59 1.76 -26.88
CA ALA A 45 -25.80 1.27 -28.01
C ALA A 45 -26.56 0.22 -28.83
N THR A 46 -26.78 0.50 -30.11
CA THR A 46 -27.51 -0.38 -31.03
C THR A 46 -26.63 -1.39 -31.77
N ALA A 47 -25.31 -1.20 -31.80
CA ALA A 47 -24.36 -2.14 -32.39
C ALA A 47 -22.98 -2.05 -31.72
N VAL A 48 -22.25 -3.16 -31.74
CA VAL A 48 -20.83 -3.28 -31.35
C VAL A 48 -20.05 -3.92 -32.50
N THR A 49 -18.87 -3.40 -32.84
CA THR A 49 -18.00 -3.96 -33.88
C THR A 49 -16.66 -4.37 -33.29
N LEU A 50 -16.22 -5.59 -33.58
CA LEU A 50 -14.93 -6.14 -33.15
C LEU A 50 -13.96 -6.17 -34.34
N HIS A 51 -12.70 -5.76 -34.13
CA HIS A 51 -11.61 -5.75 -35.13
C HIS A 51 -10.39 -6.51 -34.58
N TRP A 52 -9.76 -7.36 -35.40
CA TRP A 52 -8.56 -8.15 -35.04
C TRP A 52 -7.40 -7.84 -36.01
N THR A 53 -6.18 -7.69 -35.50
CA THR A 53 -4.94 -7.44 -36.29
C THR A 53 -3.73 -8.13 -35.66
N THR A 54 -2.59 -8.18 -36.39
CA THR A 54 -1.31 -8.71 -35.90
C THR A 54 -0.13 -7.84 -36.31
N ASN A 55 0.56 -7.19 -35.35
CA ASN A 55 2.03 -7.14 -35.17
C ASN A 55 2.52 -5.93 -34.34
N ASN A 56 3.45 -6.22 -33.42
CA ASN A 56 4.28 -5.30 -32.63
C ASN A 56 3.59 -4.35 -31.63
N TRP A 57 4.37 -3.90 -30.64
CA TRP A 57 3.88 -3.70 -29.26
C TRP A 57 3.81 -2.24 -28.79
N SER A 58 2.69 -1.89 -28.16
CA SER A 58 2.63 -1.02 -26.96
C SER A 58 1.35 -1.30 -26.15
N SER A 59 1.40 -1.02 -24.86
CA SER A 59 0.46 -1.39 -23.77
C SER A 59 -1.05 -1.22 -24.00
N VAL A 60 -1.83 -2.24 -23.60
CA VAL A 60 -3.23 -2.12 -23.10
C VAL A 60 -3.45 -3.17 -21.99
N THR A 61 -4.18 -2.81 -20.93
CA THR A 61 -4.50 -3.67 -19.78
C THR A 61 -5.79 -4.46 -19.99
N ASP A 62 -5.93 -5.63 -19.34
CA ASP A 62 -7.15 -6.45 -19.22
C ASP A 62 -7.95 -6.80 -20.49
N THR A 63 -7.48 -7.81 -21.23
CA THR A 63 -8.30 -8.97 -21.68
C THR A 63 -7.42 -10.09 -22.28
N THR A 64 -6.29 -10.38 -21.64
CA THR A 64 -5.23 -11.22 -22.23
C THR A 64 -5.57 -12.72 -22.22
N MET A 65 -5.68 -13.34 -23.40
CA MET A 65 -5.68 -14.81 -23.54
C MET A 65 -4.60 -15.26 -24.52
N THR A 66 -3.83 -16.28 -24.12
CA THR A 66 -2.64 -16.74 -24.87
C THR A 66 -2.85 -18.13 -25.46
N ARG A 67 -2.44 -18.34 -26.71
CA ARG A 67 -2.33 -19.68 -27.32
C ARG A 67 -1.11 -19.74 -28.21
N ASN A 68 -0.31 -20.80 -28.06
CA ASN A 68 0.92 -21.05 -28.84
C ASN A 68 1.90 -19.86 -28.92
N GLY A 69 1.99 -19.03 -27.87
CA GLY A 69 2.89 -17.87 -27.82
C GLY A 69 2.40 -16.63 -28.57
N THR A 70 1.17 -16.62 -29.10
CA THR A 70 0.53 -15.41 -29.62
C THR A 70 -0.48 -14.86 -28.61
N THR A 71 -0.43 -13.54 -28.43
CA THR A 71 -1.31 -12.77 -27.55
C THR A 71 -2.40 -12.09 -28.36
N PHE A 72 -3.63 -12.09 -27.86
CA PHE A 72 -4.78 -11.42 -28.47
C PHE A 72 -5.37 -10.41 -27.47
N THR A 73 -5.83 -9.26 -27.98
CA THR A 73 -6.39 -8.15 -27.19
C THR A 73 -7.71 -7.69 -27.82
N ALA A 74 -8.71 -7.37 -27.00
CA ALA A 74 -9.94 -6.74 -27.44
C ALA A 74 -10.04 -5.33 -26.83
N ASN A 75 -10.24 -4.31 -27.66
CA ASN A 75 -10.38 -2.93 -27.19
C ASN A 75 -11.87 -2.56 -27.08
N LEU A 76 -12.27 -1.97 -25.95
CA LEU A 76 -13.62 -1.45 -25.72
C LEU A 76 -13.53 -0.06 -25.09
N ALA A 77 -14.34 0.89 -25.57
CA ALA A 77 -14.39 2.26 -25.06
C ALA A 77 -15.78 2.55 -24.46
N VAL A 78 -15.80 3.12 -23.25
CA VAL A 78 -17.02 3.43 -22.48
C VAL A 78 -16.83 4.78 -21.78
N ALA A 79 -17.91 5.55 -21.63
CA ALA A 79 -17.91 6.83 -20.93
C ALA A 79 -18.34 6.70 -19.46
N GLU A 80 -17.97 7.68 -18.65
CA GLU A 80 -18.14 7.73 -17.20
C GLU A 80 -19.62 7.80 -16.75
N GLY A 81 -19.95 7.18 -15.60
CA GLY A 81 -21.27 7.29 -14.95
C GLY A 81 -22.28 6.15 -15.21
N ALA A 82 -21.89 5.02 -15.81
CA ALA A 82 -22.80 3.90 -16.09
C ALA A 82 -23.19 3.07 -14.84
N THR A 83 -24.39 2.48 -14.85
CA THR A 83 -24.88 1.53 -13.81
C THR A 83 -25.30 0.20 -14.44
N LEU A 84 -25.19 -0.90 -13.69
CA LEU A 84 -25.31 -2.29 -14.18
C LEU A 84 -26.77 -2.81 -14.12
N THR A 85 -27.18 -3.67 -15.07
CA THR A 85 -28.51 -4.34 -14.99
C THR A 85 -28.66 -5.70 -15.72
N TYR A 86 -28.07 -5.91 -16.90
CA TYR A 86 -28.26 -7.15 -17.69
C TYR A 86 -26.98 -7.63 -18.41
N CYS A 87 -26.96 -8.91 -18.80
CA CYS A 87 -25.88 -9.56 -19.56
C CYS A 87 -26.46 -10.24 -20.82
N TYR A 88 -25.61 -10.56 -21.81
CA TYR A 88 -26.03 -11.25 -23.05
C TYR A 88 -25.03 -12.34 -23.49
N HIS A 89 -25.44 -13.20 -24.41
CA HIS A 89 -24.63 -14.27 -25.00
C HIS A 89 -24.51 -14.07 -26.52
N ILE A 90 -23.32 -14.29 -27.09
CA ILE A 90 -23.03 -14.05 -28.52
C ILE A 90 -22.54 -15.35 -29.17
N THR A 91 -22.97 -15.62 -30.41
CA THR A 91 -22.52 -16.80 -31.19
C THR A 91 -21.86 -16.36 -32.49
N ALA A 92 -20.80 -17.08 -32.90
CA ALA A 92 -19.99 -16.79 -34.08
C ALA A 92 -20.69 -17.15 -35.41
N PRO A 93 -20.71 -16.25 -36.41
CA PRO A 93 -20.97 -16.59 -37.81
C PRO A 93 -19.77 -17.29 -38.46
N ALA A 94 -19.99 -17.95 -39.61
CA ALA A 94 -18.96 -18.72 -40.31
C ALA A 94 -17.96 -17.85 -41.10
N ASP A 95 -16.70 -18.28 -41.09
CA ASP A 95 -15.49 -17.64 -41.60
C ASP A 95 -15.58 -16.87 -42.94
N SER A 96 -15.25 -15.58 -42.88
CA SER A 96 -14.60 -14.83 -43.97
C SER A 96 -13.48 -13.95 -43.38
N TRP A 97 -12.51 -13.55 -44.22
CA TRP A 97 -11.38 -12.68 -43.87
C TRP A 97 -11.38 -11.45 -44.77
N ASP A 98 -10.87 -10.32 -44.29
CA ASP A 98 -10.63 -9.12 -45.12
C ASP A 98 -9.23 -9.10 -45.75
N ASN A 99 -9.04 -8.16 -46.70
CA ASN A 99 -7.81 -8.04 -47.49
C ASN A 99 -6.57 -7.58 -46.70
N ASN A 100 -6.73 -7.15 -45.44
CA ASN A 100 -5.63 -6.75 -44.56
C ASN A 100 -5.26 -7.86 -43.56
N GLY A 101 -5.89 -9.04 -43.65
CA GLY A 101 -5.69 -10.12 -42.68
C GLY A 101 -6.52 -9.96 -41.40
N GLY A 102 -7.55 -9.11 -41.42
CA GLY A 102 -8.48 -8.92 -40.31
C GLY A 102 -9.73 -9.81 -40.41
N LYS A 103 -10.44 -9.89 -39.28
CA LYS A 103 -11.84 -10.33 -39.19
C LYS A 103 -12.62 -9.26 -38.44
N ASN A 104 -13.66 -8.73 -39.07
CA ASN A 104 -14.48 -7.65 -38.51
C ASN A 104 -15.91 -8.14 -38.36
N TRP A 105 -16.39 -8.24 -37.11
CA TRP A 105 -17.70 -8.81 -36.77
C TRP A 105 -18.56 -7.76 -36.06
N THR A 106 -19.81 -7.60 -36.48
CA THR A 106 -20.78 -6.66 -35.87
C THR A 106 -21.89 -7.43 -35.17
N VAL A 107 -22.26 -6.99 -33.97
CA VAL A 107 -23.31 -7.60 -33.12
C VAL A 107 -24.28 -6.53 -32.64
N THR A 108 -25.58 -6.80 -32.80
CA THR A 108 -26.68 -5.95 -32.33
C THR A 108 -27.07 -6.34 -30.90
N ILE A 109 -27.27 -5.35 -30.02
CA ILE A 109 -27.73 -5.57 -28.63
C ILE A 109 -29.19 -5.09 -28.52
N PRO A 110 -30.13 -5.89 -27.99
CA PRO A 110 -31.51 -5.46 -27.85
C PRO A 110 -31.72 -4.62 -26.59
N SER A 111 -32.63 -3.64 -26.69
CA SER A 111 -32.95 -2.73 -25.59
C SER A 111 -34.13 -3.21 -24.74
N ALA A 112 -34.14 -2.83 -23.46
CA ALA A 112 -35.24 -3.02 -22.51
C ALA A 112 -35.73 -4.48 -22.30
N GLY A 113 -34.85 -5.48 -22.39
CA GLY A 113 -35.22 -6.88 -22.14
C GLY A 113 -36.07 -7.51 -23.24
N ARG A 114 -36.10 -6.89 -24.43
CA ARG A 114 -36.58 -7.51 -25.67
C ARG A 114 -35.56 -8.51 -26.21
N TYR A 115 -36.04 -9.51 -26.92
CA TYR A 115 -35.25 -10.45 -27.70
C TYR A 115 -35.95 -10.62 -29.06
N GLU A 116 -35.37 -10.05 -30.12
CA GLU A 116 -35.92 -10.07 -31.48
C GLU A 116 -35.79 -11.50 -32.08
N ALA A 117 -36.81 -11.99 -32.78
CA ALA A 117 -36.98 -13.42 -33.10
C ALA A 117 -36.06 -13.92 -34.21
N GLU A 118 -35.65 -13.06 -35.13
CA GLU A 118 -34.70 -13.37 -36.18
C GLU A 118 -33.27 -13.61 -35.66
N ASN A 119 -32.98 -13.17 -34.43
CA ASN A 119 -31.73 -13.39 -33.71
C ASN A 119 -31.78 -14.61 -32.76
N ALA A 120 -32.94 -15.26 -32.62
CA ALA A 120 -33.13 -16.42 -31.76
C ALA A 120 -32.89 -17.76 -32.49
N ALA A 121 -32.69 -18.86 -31.75
CA ALA A 121 -32.31 -20.13 -32.35
C ALA A 121 -33.52 -20.82 -33.03
N LEU A 122 -33.48 -20.92 -34.36
CA LEU A 122 -34.57 -21.44 -35.18
C LEU A 122 -34.39 -22.92 -35.53
N THR A 123 -35.47 -23.70 -35.45
CA THR A 123 -35.47 -25.13 -35.79
C THR A 123 -36.76 -25.58 -36.46
N GLY A 124 -36.76 -26.78 -37.06
CA GLY A 124 -37.96 -27.51 -37.48
C GLY A 124 -38.78 -26.93 -38.64
N GLY A 125 -38.29 -25.89 -39.32
CA GLY A 125 -38.98 -25.20 -40.41
C GLY A 125 -39.22 -23.71 -40.16
N ALA A 126 -39.05 -23.25 -38.92
CA ALA A 126 -39.06 -21.82 -38.60
C ALA A 126 -37.89 -21.11 -39.30
N LYS A 127 -38.13 -19.93 -39.87
CA LYS A 127 -37.14 -19.15 -40.66
C LYS A 127 -37.41 -17.65 -40.59
N VAL A 128 -36.38 -16.85 -40.83
CA VAL A 128 -36.49 -15.39 -40.95
C VAL A 128 -37.15 -14.98 -42.27
N ASN A 129 -38.02 -13.97 -42.23
CA ASN A 129 -38.66 -13.37 -43.39
C ASN A 129 -38.93 -11.86 -43.17
N THR A 130 -39.20 -11.13 -44.25
CA THR A 130 -39.39 -9.67 -44.28
C THR A 130 -40.57 -9.24 -45.18
N ASN A 131 -41.39 -10.19 -45.65
CA ASN A 131 -42.43 -9.97 -46.66
C ASN A 131 -43.74 -9.32 -46.14
N HIS A 132 -43.76 -8.88 -44.88
CA HIS A 132 -44.83 -8.14 -44.23
C HIS A 132 -44.23 -6.95 -43.49
N THR A 133 -45.02 -5.92 -43.23
CA THR A 133 -44.56 -4.65 -42.64
C THR A 133 -44.90 -4.53 -41.15
N GLY A 134 -44.21 -3.65 -40.41
CA GLY A 134 -44.53 -3.35 -39.01
C GLY A 134 -43.84 -4.20 -37.93
N TYR A 135 -42.98 -5.15 -38.33
CA TYR A 135 -42.06 -5.90 -37.46
C TYR A 135 -40.94 -5.00 -36.88
N SER A 136 -40.16 -5.48 -35.90
CA SER A 136 -38.93 -4.83 -35.42
C SER A 136 -37.65 -5.63 -35.72
N GLY A 137 -36.49 -5.02 -35.48
CA GLY A 137 -35.21 -5.60 -35.89
C GLY A 137 -35.03 -5.63 -37.42
N ALA A 138 -34.41 -6.68 -37.93
CA ALA A 138 -34.11 -6.88 -39.34
C ALA A 138 -35.17 -7.74 -40.07
N GLY A 139 -35.97 -8.51 -39.34
CA GLY A 139 -37.02 -9.39 -39.86
C GLY A 139 -37.79 -10.08 -38.74
N PHE A 140 -38.84 -10.81 -39.10
CA PHE A 140 -39.62 -11.66 -38.19
C PHE A 140 -39.43 -13.14 -38.55
N VAL A 141 -39.94 -14.05 -37.71
CA VAL A 141 -39.90 -15.49 -37.96
C VAL A 141 -41.25 -16.02 -38.41
N ASP A 142 -41.30 -16.67 -39.58
CA ASP A 142 -42.44 -17.47 -40.05
C ASP A 142 -42.11 -18.98 -40.02
N GLY A 143 -42.90 -19.80 -40.72
CA GLY A 143 -42.53 -21.20 -41.00
C GLY A 143 -43.10 -22.22 -40.02
N TYR A 144 -44.01 -21.78 -39.14
CA TYR A 144 -44.75 -22.60 -38.18
C TYR A 144 -45.80 -23.53 -38.81
N THR A 145 -45.48 -24.19 -39.92
CA THR A 145 -46.39 -25.01 -40.72
C THR A 145 -46.15 -26.52 -40.62
N ALA A 146 -45.01 -26.95 -40.05
CA ALA A 146 -44.69 -28.36 -39.79
C ALA A 146 -44.33 -28.62 -38.31
N SER A 147 -44.90 -29.66 -37.71
CA SER A 147 -44.71 -30.02 -36.29
C SER A 147 -43.22 -30.20 -35.97
N GLY A 148 -42.70 -29.37 -35.08
CA GLY A 148 -41.28 -29.25 -34.75
C GLY A 148 -40.73 -27.83 -34.97
N ALA A 149 -41.37 -27.01 -35.80
CA ALA A 149 -40.96 -25.62 -36.04
C ALA A 149 -40.95 -24.79 -34.74
N ALA A 150 -39.83 -24.14 -34.43
CA ALA A 150 -39.65 -23.41 -33.17
C ALA A 150 -38.62 -22.27 -33.23
N THR A 151 -38.88 -21.22 -32.45
CA THR A 151 -37.93 -20.16 -32.09
C THR A 151 -37.59 -20.27 -30.60
N ALA A 152 -36.31 -20.44 -30.29
CA ALA A 152 -35.79 -20.52 -28.92
C ALA A 152 -34.99 -19.26 -28.55
N PHE A 153 -35.59 -18.41 -27.73
CA PHE A 153 -34.99 -17.19 -27.19
C PHE A 153 -34.12 -17.53 -25.97
N THR A 154 -32.85 -17.11 -25.96
CA THR A 154 -31.98 -17.19 -24.78
C THR A 154 -32.06 -15.89 -24.01
N VAL A 155 -32.57 -15.92 -22.78
CA VAL A 155 -32.91 -14.74 -21.97
C VAL A 155 -32.23 -14.78 -20.61
N GLN A 156 -31.87 -13.61 -20.05
CA GLN A 156 -31.33 -13.53 -18.69
C GLN A 156 -32.39 -13.10 -17.69
N ALA A 157 -32.42 -13.75 -16.53
CA ALA A 157 -33.20 -13.36 -15.36
C ALA A 157 -32.27 -12.97 -14.21
N SER A 158 -32.44 -11.77 -13.67
CA SER A 158 -31.62 -11.20 -12.58
C SER A 158 -31.74 -11.96 -11.25
N ALA A 159 -32.83 -12.70 -11.04
CA ALA A 159 -33.02 -13.62 -9.92
C ALA A 159 -33.90 -14.80 -10.35
N ALA A 160 -33.97 -15.85 -9.52
CA ALA A 160 -34.96 -16.90 -9.72
C ALA A 160 -36.35 -16.40 -9.27
N GLY A 161 -37.36 -16.50 -10.13
CA GLY A 161 -38.68 -15.93 -9.85
C GLY A 161 -39.64 -15.95 -11.03
N ALA A 162 -40.79 -15.29 -10.89
CA ALA A 162 -41.78 -15.13 -11.95
C ALA A 162 -41.45 -13.90 -12.82
N TYR A 163 -41.37 -14.10 -14.13
CA TYR A 163 -41.14 -13.05 -15.13
C TYR A 163 -42.31 -13.02 -16.10
N ASN A 164 -42.72 -11.81 -16.50
CA ASN A 164 -43.72 -11.63 -17.55
C ASN A 164 -43.01 -11.64 -18.90
N ALA A 165 -43.31 -12.64 -19.72
CA ALA A 165 -42.90 -12.74 -21.11
C ALA A 165 -44.05 -12.25 -22.01
N THR A 166 -43.81 -11.21 -22.81
CA THR A 166 -44.76 -10.66 -23.78
C THR A 166 -44.27 -10.96 -25.18
N LEU A 167 -44.96 -11.86 -25.87
CA LEU A 167 -44.70 -12.24 -27.26
C LEU A 167 -45.41 -11.27 -28.21
N ARG A 168 -44.67 -10.61 -29.12
CA ARG A 168 -45.26 -9.91 -30.27
C ARG A 168 -45.34 -10.84 -31.48
N TYR A 169 -46.52 -10.91 -32.10
CA TYR A 169 -46.85 -11.89 -33.14
C TYR A 169 -47.81 -11.30 -34.19
N ALA A 170 -47.89 -11.94 -35.34
CA ALA A 170 -48.98 -11.74 -36.31
C ALA A 170 -49.68 -13.07 -36.62
N ASN A 171 -50.99 -13.01 -36.81
CA ASN A 171 -51.84 -14.13 -37.18
C ASN A 171 -53.06 -13.60 -37.96
N ALA A 172 -53.03 -13.66 -39.29
CA ALA A 172 -54.18 -13.25 -40.13
C ALA A 172 -54.88 -14.43 -40.80
N THR A 173 -54.99 -15.55 -40.08
CA THR A 173 -55.63 -16.78 -40.58
C THR A 173 -57.15 -16.83 -40.38
N GLY A 174 -57.77 -15.73 -39.93
CA GLY A 174 -59.20 -15.64 -39.62
C GLY A 174 -59.65 -16.45 -38.39
N SER A 175 -58.72 -17.04 -37.65
CA SER A 175 -58.97 -17.86 -36.47
C SER A 175 -57.83 -17.74 -35.45
N ALA A 176 -58.12 -17.91 -34.16
CA ALA A 176 -57.06 -17.98 -33.15
C ALA A 176 -56.17 -19.20 -33.41
N LYS A 177 -54.86 -19.06 -33.14
CA LYS A 177 -53.85 -20.11 -33.33
C LYS A 177 -53.10 -20.40 -32.05
N THR A 178 -52.62 -21.63 -31.89
CA THR A 178 -51.82 -22.06 -30.74
C THR A 178 -50.39 -22.38 -31.13
N VAL A 179 -49.47 -22.10 -30.20
CA VAL A 179 -48.12 -22.66 -30.14
C VAL A 179 -47.78 -23.04 -28.69
N SER A 180 -46.95 -24.05 -28.54
CA SER A 180 -46.50 -24.57 -27.26
C SER A 180 -45.29 -23.81 -26.73
N VAL A 181 -45.27 -23.55 -25.42
CA VAL A 181 -44.26 -22.74 -24.75
C VAL A 181 -43.45 -23.61 -23.80
N TYR A 182 -42.13 -23.53 -23.93
CA TYR A 182 -41.17 -24.27 -23.13
C TYR A 182 -40.24 -23.31 -22.40
N VAL A 183 -39.88 -23.65 -21.15
CA VAL A 183 -38.82 -22.99 -20.38
C VAL A 183 -37.74 -24.02 -20.05
N ASN A 184 -36.48 -23.70 -20.35
CA ASN A 184 -35.30 -24.54 -20.11
C ASN A 184 -35.50 -25.99 -20.60
N GLY A 185 -36.11 -26.15 -21.78
CA GLY A 185 -36.41 -27.43 -22.43
C GLY A 185 -37.67 -28.16 -21.92
N THR A 186 -38.35 -27.66 -20.88
CA THR A 186 -39.57 -28.26 -20.31
C THR A 186 -40.82 -27.54 -20.82
N LYS A 187 -41.83 -28.27 -21.31
CA LYS A 187 -43.10 -27.68 -21.76
C LYS A 187 -43.87 -27.16 -20.55
N VAL A 188 -44.09 -25.85 -20.48
CA VAL A 188 -44.77 -25.18 -19.36
C VAL A 188 -46.22 -24.86 -19.67
N LYS A 189 -46.58 -24.57 -20.93
CA LYS A 189 -47.97 -24.34 -21.36
C LYS A 189 -48.15 -24.49 -22.87
N GLN A 190 -49.41 -24.36 -23.30
CA GLN A 190 -49.79 -24.00 -24.66
C GLN A 190 -50.33 -22.57 -24.60
N THR A 191 -49.95 -21.69 -25.53
CA THR A 191 -50.43 -20.31 -25.60
C THR A 191 -51.32 -20.13 -26.82
N THR A 192 -52.28 -19.21 -26.72
CA THR A 192 -53.31 -18.97 -27.75
C THR A 192 -53.21 -17.53 -28.23
N LEU A 193 -53.13 -17.36 -29.54
CA LEU A 193 -52.85 -16.11 -30.24
C LEU A 193 -54.06 -15.78 -31.12
N PRO A 194 -54.92 -14.81 -30.73
CA PRO A 194 -56.05 -14.34 -31.52
C PRO A 194 -55.75 -14.04 -32.99
N SER A 195 -56.79 -14.00 -33.83
CA SER A 195 -56.65 -13.51 -35.21
C SER A 195 -56.65 -11.99 -35.23
N LEU A 196 -55.79 -11.44 -36.08
CA LEU A 196 -55.65 -10.01 -36.38
C LEU A 196 -56.14 -9.73 -37.81
N SER A 197 -56.19 -8.45 -38.18
CA SER A 197 -56.79 -7.96 -39.44
C SER A 197 -55.95 -8.23 -40.70
N SER A 198 -54.62 -8.24 -40.59
CA SER A 198 -53.69 -8.53 -41.69
C SER A 198 -52.38 -9.08 -41.14
N TRP A 199 -51.53 -9.65 -41.99
CA TRP A 199 -50.19 -10.12 -41.59
C TRP A 199 -49.22 -8.98 -41.27
N ASP A 200 -49.54 -7.76 -41.69
CA ASP A 200 -48.89 -6.50 -41.31
C ASP A 200 -49.43 -5.94 -39.98
N THR A 201 -50.47 -6.55 -39.41
CA THR A 201 -51.01 -6.20 -38.08
C THR A 201 -50.35 -7.09 -37.03
N TRP A 202 -49.69 -6.47 -36.05
CA TRP A 202 -48.98 -7.16 -34.98
C TRP A 202 -49.68 -6.94 -33.63
N GLY A 203 -49.90 -8.04 -32.91
CA GLY A 203 -50.49 -8.05 -31.57
C GLY A 203 -49.51 -8.60 -30.54
N GLU A 204 -49.85 -8.46 -29.26
CA GLU A 204 -49.04 -8.94 -28.14
C GLU A 204 -49.81 -9.94 -27.28
N GLN A 205 -49.10 -10.94 -26.76
CA GLN A 205 -49.63 -11.94 -25.81
C GLN A 205 -48.66 -12.08 -24.64
N SER A 206 -49.10 -11.64 -23.45
CA SER A 206 -48.33 -11.75 -22.21
C SER A 206 -48.65 -13.01 -21.42
N GLU A 207 -47.64 -13.55 -20.75
CA GLU A 207 -47.75 -14.70 -19.86
C GLU A 207 -46.65 -14.71 -18.79
N SER A 208 -46.98 -15.16 -17.58
CA SER A 208 -46.00 -15.26 -16.50
C SER A 208 -45.31 -16.63 -16.53
N LEU A 209 -43.98 -16.63 -16.52
CA LEU A 209 -43.11 -17.79 -16.61
C LEU A 209 -42.12 -17.80 -15.44
N SER A 210 -41.93 -18.94 -14.79
CA SER A 210 -40.93 -19.10 -13.73
C SER A 210 -39.54 -19.34 -14.33
N LEU A 211 -38.61 -18.42 -14.10
CA LEU A 211 -37.22 -18.48 -14.58
C LEU A 211 -36.24 -18.73 -13.43
N GLN A 212 -35.09 -19.33 -13.74
CA GLN A 212 -33.96 -19.51 -12.82
C GLN A 212 -33.05 -18.27 -12.88
N ALA A 213 -32.22 -18.02 -11.86
CA ALA A 213 -31.25 -16.92 -11.92
C ALA A 213 -30.22 -17.17 -13.04
N GLY A 214 -29.85 -16.11 -13.78
CA GLY A 214 -28.98 -16.21 -14.94
C GLY A 214 -29.70 -16.64 -16.22
N SER A 215 -29.06 -17.52 -16.99
CA SER A 215 -29.46 -17.82 -18.37
C SER A 215 -30.57 -18.87 -18.45
N ASN A 216 -31.63 -18.53 -19.19
CA ASN A 216 -32.79 -19.37 -19.45
C ASN A 216 -33.06 -19.44 -20.96
N THR A 217 -33.84 -20.43 -21.39
CA THR A 217 -34.34 -20.53 -22.77
C THR A 217 -35.86 -20.56 -22.75
N ILE A 218 -36.51 -19.58 -23.41
CA ILE A 218 -37.95 -19.57 -23.67
C ILE A 218 -38.15 -19.97 -25.14
N THR A 219 -38.84 -21.07 -25.39
CA THR A 219 -39.06 -21.59 -26.75
C THR A 219 -40.54 -21.61 -27.09
N TYR A 220 -40.90 -20.93 -28.18
CA TYR A 220 -42.22 -21.02 -28.81
C TYR A 220 -42.13 -22.02 -29.96
N LYS A 221 -42.97 -23.06 -29.92
CA LYS A 221 -42.85 -24.26 -30.76
C LYS A 221 -44.21 -24.77 -31.23
N TYR A 222 -44.32 -25.09 -32.51
CA TYR A 222 -45.47 -25.78 -33.09
C TYR A 222 -45.35 -27.28 -32.84
N ASP A 223 -46.05 -27.81 -31.83
CA ASP A 223 -46.20 -29.25 -31.57
C ASP A 223 -47.33 -29.86 -32.42
N SER A 224 -47.42 -31.19 -32.46
CA SER A 224 -48.52 -31.93 -33.10
C SER A 224 -49.91 -31.71 -32.48
N THR A 225 -50.02 -30.99 -31.37
CA THR A 225 -51.27 -30.59 -30.70
C THR A 225 -51.57 -29.09 -30.84
N ASP A 226 -50.73 -28.35 -31.54
CA ASP A 226 -50.92 -26.94 -31.86
C ASP A 226 -51.63 -26.78 -33.22
N SER A 227 -52.01 -25.55 -33.56
CA SER A 227 -52.53 -25.21 -34.89
C SER A 227 -51.54 -24.45 -35.78
N GLY A 228 -50.49 -23.86 -35.19
CA GLY A 228 -49.40 -23.21 -35.92
C GLY A 228 -49.84 -22.08 -36.84
N ASN A 229 -49.07 -21.87 -37.91
CA ASN A 229 -49.23 -20.85 -38.95
C ASN A 229 -49.41 -19.43 -38.38
N ILE A 230 -48.34 -18.94 -37.76
CA ILE A 230 -48.19 -17.60 -37.17
C ILE A 230 -46.85 -17.00 -37.60
N ASN A 231 -46.69 -15.69 -37.41
CA ASN A 231 -45.39 -15.02 -37.44
C ASN A 231 -45.04 -14.56 -36.01
N ILE A 232 -43.77 -14.65 -35.60
CA ILE A 232 -43.26 -14.15 -34.32
C ILE A 232 -42.23 -13.05 -34.58
N ASP A 233 -42.36 -11.93 -33.88
CA ASP A 233 -41.54 -10.73 -34.04
C ASP A 233 -40.47 -10.64 -32.94
N TYR A 234 -40.89 -10.63 -31.67
CA TYR A 234 -40.00 -10.67 -30.52
C TYR A 234 -40.69 -11.20 -29.27
N VAL A 235 -39.90 -11.47 -28.22
CA VAL A 235 -40.40 -11.57 -26.84
C VAL A 235 -39.72 -10.54 -25.94
N THR A 236 -40.49 -9.84 -25.11
CA THR A 236 -39.95 -8.98 -24.03
C THR A 236 -40.14 -9.66 -22.69
N VAL A 237 -39.08 -9.74 -21.88
CA VAL A 237 -39.08 -10.48 -20.60
C VAL A 237 -38.68 -9.54 -19.46
N LEU A 238 -39.60 -9.32 -18.51
CA LEU A 238 -39.42 -8.40 -17.38
C LEU A 238 -39.86 -9.04 -16.05
N PRO A 239 -39.30 -8.65 -14.88
CA PRO A 239 -39.70 -9.17 -13.58
C PRO A 239 -41.21 -8.98 -13.32
N GLY A 240 -41.90 -10.02 -12.86
CA GLY A 240 -43.31 -9.97 -12.53
C GLY A 240 -43.56 -9.36 -11.15
N THR A 241 -44.40 -8.34 -11.06
CA THR A 241 -44.87 -7.82 -9.76
C THR A 241 -45.78 -8.85 -9.08
N THR A 242 -45.38 -9.31 -7.89
CA THR A 242 -46.24 -10.17 -7.06
C THR A 242 -47.32 -9.30 -6.41
N PRO A 243 -48.62 -9.65 -6.50
CA PRO A 243 -49.68 -8.85 -5.88
C PRO A 243 -49.59 -8.89 -4.35
N THR A 244 -49.71 -7.72 -3.71
CA THR A 244 -49.59 -7.55 -2.26
C THR A 244 -50.64 -8.36 -1.49
N PRO A 245 -50.26 -9.21 -0.51
CA PRO A 245 -51.23 -9.97 0.28
C PRO A 245 -52.05 -9.04 1.18
N THR A 246 -53.37 -9.22 1.18
CA THR A 246 -54.29 -8.47 2.06
C THR A 246 -54.18 -8.97 3.51
N ALA A 247 -54.14 -8.04 4.46
CA ALA A 247 -54.00 -8.36 5.88
C ALA A 247 -55.20 -9.18 6.42
N THR A 248 -54.91 -10.16 7.27
CA THR A 248 -55.88 -11.05 7.94
C THR A 248 -55.54 -11.06 9.45
N PRO A 249 -56.52 -11.04 10.38
CA PRO A 249 -56.31 -10.50 11.73
C PRO A 249 -55.68 -11.45 12.77
N VAL A 250 -55.25 -10.84 13.88
CA VAL A 250 -54.51 -11.44 15.01
C VAL A 250 -55.35 -12.41 15.87
N PRO A 251 -54.88 -13.64 16.15
CA PRO A 251 -55.41 -14.52 17.19
C PRO A 251 -54.81 -14.25 18.59
N THR A 252 -55.53 -14.63 19.64
CA THR A 252 -55.18 -14.42 21.07
C THR A 252 -54.35 -15.54 21.72
N VAL A 253 -53.86 -15.29 22.94
CA VAL A 253 -52.82 -16.09 23.63
C VAL A 253 -53.40 -17.00 24.72
N GLN A 254 -53.02 -18.30 24.74
CA GLN A 254 -53.09 -19.19 25.92
C GLN A 254 -52.19 -20.46 25.72
N PRO A 255 -51.93 -21.31 26.74
CA PRO A 255 -50.77 -21.16 27.63
C PRO A 255 -49.72 -22.29 27.56
N THR A 256 -48.66 -22.12 28.36
CA THR A 256 -47.46 -22.98 28.50
C THR A 256 -47.72 -24.43 28.94
N ALA A 257 -46.82 -25.34 28.55
CA ALA A 257 -46.62 -26.66 29.17
C ALA A 257 -45.16 -26.85 29.64
N THR A 258 -44.98 -27.65 30.70
CA THR A 258 -43.76 -27.75 31.53
C THR A 258 -42.86 -28.94 31.10
N PRO A 259 -41.51 -28.90 31.25
CA PRO A 259 -40.60 -29.80 30.51
C PRO A 259 -40.41 -31.21 31.08
N SER A 260 -39.73 -32.07 30.31
CA SER A 260 -39.23 -33.39 30.72
C SER A 260 -37.69 -33.44 30.71
N ALA A 261 -37.10 -34.44 31.36
CA ALA A 261 -35.81 -34.32 32.04
C ALA A 261 -34.56 -34.90 31.33
N THR A 262 -33.40 -34.38 31.74
CA THR A 262 -32.04 -34.78 31.38
C THR A 262 -31.60 -36.11 32.03
N PRO A 263 -30.85 -36.97 31.31
CA PRO A 263 -29.94 -37.96 31.90
C PRO A 263 -28.48 -37.47 31.88
N SER A 264 -27.73 -37.70 32.97
CA SER A 264 -26.29 -37.38 33.09
C SER A 264 -25.39 -38.55 32.63
N PRO A 265 -24.07 -38.34 32.41
CA PRO A 265 -23.22 -39.29 31.67
C PRO A 265 -22.63 -40.43 32.52
N THR A 266 -22.03 -41.41 31.84
CA THR A 266 -21.22 -42.50 32.42
C THR A 266 -19.86 -42.55 31.68
N PRO A 267 -18.72 -42.74 32.38
CA PRO A 267 -17.39 -42.43 31.81
C PRO A 267 -16.75 -43.57 31.00
N VAL A 268 -15.75 -43.23 30.19
CA VAL A 268 -14.84 -44.15 29.48
C VAL A 268 -13.38 -43.80 29.83
N VAL A 269 -12.49 -44.80 29.81
CA VAL A 269 -11.23 -44.82 30.58
C VAL A 269 -9.97 -44.60 29.73
N THR A 270 -9.01 -43.86 30.28
CA THR A 270 -7.68 -43.57 29.73
C THR A 270 -6.68 -44.73 29.85
N PRO A 271 -5.91 -45.07 28.80
CA PRO A 271 -4.67 -45.85 28.91
C PRO A 271 -3.44 -44.94 29.11
N SER A 272 -2.40 -45.45 29.81
CA SER A 272 -1.14 -44.74 30.11
C SER A 272 0.09 -45.55 29.63
N PRO A 273 1.27 -44.96 29.36
CA PRO A 273 2.32 -45.59 28.52
C PRO A 273 3.50 -46.22 29.28
N THR A 274 4.28 -47.08 28.60
CA THR A 274 5.67 -47.53 28.92
C THR A 274 6.15 -48.56 27.85
N PRO A 275 7.45 -48.92 27.71
CA PRO A 275 8.70 -48.12 27.79
C PRO A 275 9.67 -48.36 26.58
N ILE A 276 10.87 -47.79 26.65
CA ILE A 276 11.98 -47.86 25.65
C ILE A 276 12.92 -49.06 25.91
N PRO A 277 13.66 -49.56 24.90
CA PRO A 277 15.09 -49.86 25.10
C PRO A 277 16.03 -49.36 23.97
N THR A 278 17.35 -49.36 24.24
CA THR A 278 18.40 -48.65 23.46
C THR A 278 19.41 -49.61 22.78
N ALA A 279 20.23 -49.08 21.86
CA ALA A 279 21.15 -49.80 20.95
C ALA A 279 22.37 -50.51 21.58
N THR A 280 23.07 -51.35 20.78
CA THR A 280 24.55 -51.36 20.52
C THR A 280 25.00 -52.64 19.76
N ALA A 281 25.96 -52.54 18.81
CA ALA A 281 27.13 -53.45 18.59
C ALA A 281 27.67 -53.51 17.13
N THR A 282 28.99 -53.70 16.99
CA THR A 282 29.78 -53.82 15.74
C THR A 282 30.12 -55.29 15.41
N PRO A 283 30.68 -55.64 14.22
CA PRO A 283 32.15 -55.81 14.13
C PRO A 283 32.82 -55.53 12.76
N THR A 284 34.16 -55.55 12.75
CA THR A 284 35.06 -55.37 11.58
C THR A 284 35.91 -56.64 11.33
N PRO A 285 36.37 -56.90 10.09
CA PRO A 285 37.67 -57.57 9.86
C PRO A 285 38.55 -56.90 8.77
N THR A 286 39.79 -57.39 8.57
CA THR A 286 40.92 -56.59 8.04
C THR A 286 41.86 -57.33 7.06
N ASN A 287 42.51 -56.57 6.14
CA ASN A 287 43.73 -56.90 5.34
C ASN A 287 43.57 -58.03 4.27
N THR A 288 44.45 -58.26 3.26
CA THR A 288 45.90 -57.95 3.06
C THR A 288 46.23 -57.69 1.52
N PRO A 289 47.44 -57.85 0.88
CA PRO A 289 48.08 -56.74 0.14
C PRO A 289 48.56 -57.01 -1.33
N THR A 290 49.53 -56.19 -1.81
CA THR A 290 50.41 -56.30 -3.02
C THR A 290 49.80 -55.93 -4.40
N ALA A 291 50.53 -55.40 -5.40
CA ALA A 291 51.97 -55.08 -5.56
C ALA A 291 52.24 -53.88 -6.52
N THR A 292 53.48 -53.36 -6.54
CA THR A 292 53.97 -52.27 -7.42
C THR A 292 55.03 -52.78 -8.41
N PRO A 293 55.06 -52.26 -9.66
CA PRO A 293 56.32 -52.05 -10.40
C PRO A 293 56.44 -50.64 -11.03
N THR A 294 57.56 -50.37 -11.73
CA THR A 294 58.19 -49.03 -11.73
C THR A 294 58.54 -48.47 -13.13
N ALA A 295 58.29 -47.15 -13.31
CA ALA A 295 58.92 -46.13 -14.21
C ALA A 295 59.35 -46.42 -15.68
N SER A 296 59.23 -45.37 -16.52
CA SER A 296 60.09 -45.14 -17.69
C SER A 296 60.16 -43.64 -18.08
N VAL A 297 61.18 -43.24 -18.85
CA VAL A 297 61.57 -41.86 -19.26
C VAL A 297 62.44 -41.94 -20.54
N THR A 298 62.74 -40.88 -21.31
CA THR A 298 62.60 -39.41 -21.12
C THR A 298 61.86 -38.81 -22.36
N PRO A 299 62.18 -37.70 -23.09
CA PRO A 299 63.20 -36.62 -23.01
C PRO A 299 62.59 -35.20 -22.84
N SER A 300 63.34 -34.15 -23.20
CA SER A 300 62.92 -32.74 -23.31
C SER A 300 63.70 -32.03 -24.43
N PRO A 301 63.10 -31.03 -25.08
CA PRO A 301 63.78 -29.75 -25.41
C PRO A 301 62.85 -28.54 -25.14
N THR A 302 63.28 -27.29 -24.88
CA THR A 302 64.60 -26.63 -24.74
C THR A 302 64.52 -25.59 -23.58
N ALA A 303 65.62 -24.95 -23.18
CA ALA A 303 65.65 -23.93 -22.12
C ALA A 303 66.02 -22.51 -22.63
N THR A 304 65.53 -21.47 -21.93
CA THR A 304 65.90 -20.06 -22.12
C THR A 304 66.03 -19.35 -20.76
N ALA A 305 67.08 -18.54 -20.59
CA ALA A 305 67.35 -17.53 -19.54
C ALA A 305 66.83 -17.76 -18.09
N ALA A 306 67.77 -17.80 -17.13
CA ALA A 306 67.44 -17.69 -15.70
C ALA A 306 67.21 -16.22 -15.27
N GLY A 307 66.44 -16.03 -14.19
CA GLY A 307 66.16 -14.76 -13.53
C GLY A 307 65.44 -15.02 -12.20
N ILE A 308 65.04 -13.96 -11.49
CA ILE A 308 64.22 -14.07 -10.27
C ILE A 308 62.76 -13.77 -10.62
N THR A 309 61.86 -14.70 -10.35
CA THR A 309 60.43 -14.44 -10.23
C THR A 309 60.09 -14.15 -8.77
N VAL A 310 59.20 -13.19 -8.56
CA VAL A 310 58.54 -12.97 -7.28
C VAL A 310 57.03 -12.86 -7.47
N HIS A 311 56.29 -13.55 -6.61
CA HIS A 311 54.86 -13.39 -6.41
C HIS A 311 54.60 -12.57 -5.14
N VAL A 312 53.55 -11.74 -5.13
CA VAL A 312 53.06 -11.01 -3.94
C VAL A 312 51.55 -11.13 -3.82
N LYS A 313 51.06 -11.43 -2.62
CA LYS A 313 49.64 -11.32 -2.27
C LYS A 313 49.36 -9.84 -1.95
N LYS A 314 48.52 -9.20 -2.75
CA LYS A 314 48.12 -7.80 -2.54
C LYS A 314 47.46 -7.65 -1.16
N PRO A 315 48.03 -6.86 -0.23
CA PRO A 315 47.42 -6.64 1.08
C PRO A 315 46.04 -5.98 0.98
N SER A 316 45.20 -6.20 2.00
CA SER A 316 43.86 -5.60 2.02
C SER A 316 43.94 -4.07 1.95
N GLY A 317 43.08 -3.47 1.11
CA GLY A 317 43.05 -2.02 0.89
C GLY A 317 44.20 -1.43 0.06
N TRP A 318 45.05 -2.23 -0.59
CA TRP A 318 45.95 -1.76 -1.65
C TRP A 318 45.24 -1.78 -3.02
N ASN A 319 45.65 -0.90 -3.93
CA ASN A 319 45.16 -0.86 -5.31
C ASN A 319 45.49 -2.14 -6.10
N ALA A 320 44.60 -2.56 -7.00
CA ALA A 320 44.78 -3.70 -7.90
C ALA A 320 45.85 -3.49 -8.99
N ALA A 321 46.30 -2.26 -9.22
CA ALA A 321 47.38 -1.92 -10.15
C ALA A 321 48.79 -2.10 -9.52
N MET A 322 49.05 -3.28 -8.93
CA MET A 322 50.30 -3.58 -8.23
C MET A 322 51.53 -3.39 -9.11
N ARG A 323 52.56 -2.72 -8.56
CA ARG A 323 53.84 -2.45 -9.21
C ARG A 323 55.02 -2.98 -8.39
N ILE A 324 56.11 -3.27 -9.09
CA ILE A 324 57.42 -3.57 -8.52
C ILE A 324 58.43 -2.51 -8.96
N HIS A 325 59.15 -1.93 -8.00
CA HIS A 325 60.34 -1.11 -8.23
C HIS A 325 61.55 -1.85 -7.64
N TYR A 326 62.61 -2.03 -8.43
CA TYR A 326 63.76 -2.85 -8.08
C TYR A 326 65.10 -2.25 -8.57
N TRP A 327 66.15 -2.46 -7.77
CA TRP A 327 67.49 -1.90 -7.91
C TRP A 327 68.55 -2.81 -7.23
N ASN A 328 69.82 -2.42 -7.19
CA ASN A 328 70.93 -3.21 -6.60
C ASN A 328 71.00 -4.66 -7.13
N LEU A 329 70.97 -4.82 -8.45
CA LEU A 329 70.95 -6.12 -9.11
C LEU A 329 72.33 -6.78 -9.16
N SER A 330 72.36 -8.10 -9.05
CA SER A 330 73.54 -8.92 -9.35
C SER A 330 73.21 -9.91 -10.48
N PRO A 331 74.01 -10.00 -11.56
CA PRO A 331 75.11 -9.08 -11.89
C PRO A 331 74.60 -7.66 -12.15
N SER A 332 75.43 -6.66 -11.91
CA SER A 332 75.08 -5.22 -12.06
C SER A 332 74.85 -4.77 -13.51
N THR A 333 74.97 -5.68 -14.47
CA THR A 333 74.61 -5.50 -15.89
C THR A 333 73.11 -5.69 -16.16
N VAL A 334 72.33 -6.20 -15.22
CA VAL A 334 70.87 -6.30 -15.36
C VAL A 334 70.24 -4.92 -15.11
N PRO A 335 69.41 -4.38 -16.03
CA PRO A 335 68.81 -3.05 -15.87
C PRO A 335 67.91 -2.93 -14.63
N VAL A 336 67.97 -1.78 -13.96
CA VAL A 336 67.01 -1.40 -12.90
C VAL A 336 65.62 -1.14 -13.50
N SER A 337 64.59 -1.18 -12.66
CA SER A 337 63.16 -1.05 -13.04
C SER A 337 62.70 0.29 -13.65
N GLY A 338 63.61 1.23 -13.92
CA GLY A 338 63.29 2.59 -14.35
C GLY A 338 62.90 3.51 -13.19
N ALA A 339 62.14 4.57 -13.50
CA ALA A 339 61.68 5.54 -12.50
C ALA A 339 60.54 5.00 -11.62
N TRP A 340 60.38 5.59 -10.43
CA TRP A 340 59.19 5.41 -9.59
C TRP A 340 57.92 5.77 -10.38
N PRO A 341 56.80 5.00 -10.29
CA PRO A 341 56.53 3.89 -9.36
C PRO A 341 56.94 2.48 -9.84
N GLY A 342 57.82 2.36 -10.83
CA GLY A 342 58.28 1.06 -11.34
C GLY A 342 57.27 0.34 -12.24
N ILE A 343 57.50 -0.94 -12.46
CA ILE A 343 56.85 -1.74 -13.52
C ILE A 343 55.57 -2.38 -12.99
N LEU A 344 54.50 -2.38 -13.80
CA LEU A 344 53.23 -3.03 -13.48
C LEU A 344 53.39 -4.56 -13.46
N MET A 345 52.92 -5.19 -12.39
CA MET A 345 52.96 -6.65 -12.22
C MET A 345 51.78 -7.31 -12.93
N LYS A 346 51.96 -8.56 -13.36
CA LYS A 346 50.89 -9.41 -13.89
C LYS A 346 50.03 -9.90 -12.72
N SER A 347 48.71 -9.91 -12.83
CA SER A 347 47.87 -10.64 -11.87
C SER A 347 47.79 -12.12 -12.23
N ASP A 348 47.82 -12.98 -11.22
CA ASP A 348 47.67 -14.44 -11.32
C ASP A 348 46.30 -14.93 -10.82
N GLY A 349 45.41 -14.02 -10.43
CA GLY A 349 44.13 -14.32 -9.78
C GLY A 349 44.26 -14.48 -8.26
N ASN A 350 43.12 -14.52 -7.55
CA ASN A 350 43.07 -14.63 -6.08
C ASN A 350 44.04 -13.63 -5.39
N ASP A 351 43.99 -12.36 -5.77
CA ASP A 351 44.86 -11.27 -5.25
C ASP A 351 46.38 -11.49 -5.34
N TRP A 352 46.86 -12.52 -6.05
CA TRP A 352 48.28 -12.73 -6.33
C TRP A 352 48.72 -11.98 -7.59
N TYR A 353 49.96 -11.47 -7.54
CA TYR A 353 50.62 -10.77 -8.63
C TYR A 353 52.06 -11.23 -8.79
N SER A 354 52.54 -11.39 -10.02
CA SER A 354 53.90 -11.82 -10.34
C SER A 354 54.68 -10.84 -11.22
N TYR A 355 56.00 -10.89 -11.06
CA TYR A 355 56.94 -10.32 -12.01
C TYR A 355 58.25 -11.13 -12.03
N THR A 356 58.82 -11.33 -13.22
CA THR A 356 60.13 -11.96 -13.40
C THR A 356 61.16 -10.92 -13.85
N ILE A 357 62.24 -10.77 -13.10
CA ILE A 357 63.38 -9.91 -13.40
C ILE A 357 64.42 -10.77 -14.17
N PRO A 358 64.55 -10.64 -15.50
CA PRO A 358 65.36 -11.55 -16.31
C PRO A 358 66.86 -11.32 -16.06
N GLY A 359 67.64 -12.41 -15.99
CA GLY A 359 69.09 -12.35 -15.79
C GLY A 359 69.55 -12.05 -14.35
N ALA A 360 68.66 -11.65 -13.45
CA ALA A 360 69.01 -11.35 -12.06
C ALA A 360 69.25 -12.63 -11.24
N ALA A 361 70.34 -12.64 -10.47
CA ALA A 361 70.66 -13.60 -9.42
C ALA A 361 70.44 -13.02 -8.00
N SER A 362 70.43 -11.69 -7.86
CA SER A 362 69.86 -11.00 -6.69
C SER A 362 69.37 -9.59 -7.02
N THR A 363 68.51 -9.01 -6.17
CA THR A 363 68.01 -7.63 -6.26
C THR A 363 67.56 -7.09 -4.89
N SER A 364 67.57 -5.76 -4.72
CA SER A 364 66.63 -5.05 -3.84
C SER A 364 65.31 -4.78 -4.58
N LEU A 365 64.18 -4.79 -3.90
CA LEU A 365 62.86 -4.52 -4.48
C LEU A 365 61.86 -3.98 -3.46
N ILE A 366 60.84 -3.26 -3.94
CA ILE A 366 59.63 -2.89 -3.20
C ILE A 366 58.39 -3.14 -4.06
N PHE A 367 57.33 -3.64 -3.42
CA PHE A 367 56.01 -3.70 -4.02
C PHE A 367 55.23 -2.43 -3.62
N ASN A 368 54.50 -1.85 -4.56
CA ASN A 368 53.68 -0.66 -4.32
C ASN A 368 52.37 -0.68 -5.10
N ASP A 369 51.40 0.12 -4.68
CA ASP A 369 50.07 0.19 -5.28
C ASP A 369 49.88 1.40 -6.23
N SER A 370 50.98 2.08 -6.55
CA SER A 370 51.03 3.33 -7.32
C SER A 370 50.25 4.52 -6.72
N ASN A 371 49.70 4.38 -5.50
CA ASN A 371 48.80 5.34 -4.84
C ASN A 371 49.22 5.62 -3.38
N GLY A 372 50.52 5.52 -3.09
CA GLY A 372 51.12 5.86 -1.79
C GLY A 372 51.29 4.71 -0.81
N LYS A 373 50.82 3.49 -1.11
CA LYS A 373 51.10 2.30 -0.28
C LYS A 373 52.24 1.48 -0.90
N GLN A 374 53.19 1.08 -0.06
CA GLN A 374 54.36 0.28 -0.44
C GLN A 374 54.87 -0.58 0.72
N THR A 375 55.69 -1.58 0.40
CA THR A 375 56.49 -2.30 1.40
C THR A 375 57.66 -1.45 1.87
N GLY A 376 58.29 -1.83 3.00
CA GLY A 376 59.69 -1.46 3.22
C GLY A 376 60.62 -2.16 2.20
N ASP A 377 61.88 -1.75 2.15
CA ASP A 377 62.89 -2.32 1.25
C ASP A 377 63.05 -3.84 1.47
N LEU A 378 62.72 -4.62 0.44
CA LEU A 378 62.90 -6.08 0.42
C LEU A 378 64.15 -6.44 -0.39
N THR A 379 64.65 -7.67 -0.21
CA THR A 379 65.72 -8.24 -1.03
C THR A 379 65.39 -9.67 -1.43
N ARG A 380 65.89 -10.10 -2.60
CA ARG A 380 65.72 -11.49 -3.07
C ARG A 380 66.96 -11.98 -3.81
N ASN A 381 67.29 -13.25 -3.59
CA ASN A 381 68.40 -14.00 -4.21
C ASN A 381 68.01 -15.46 -4.52
N VAL A 382 66.71 -15.73 -4.64
CA VAL A 382 66.12 -17.07 -4.88
C VAL A 382 65.26 -16.99 -6.13
N LYS A 383 65.38 -18.00 -7.00
CA LYS A 383 64.81 -18.01 -8.36
C LYS A 383 63.28 -17.84 -8.41
N GLU A 384 62.57 -18.39 -7.44
CA GLU A 384 61.11 -18.37 -7.36
C GLU A 384 60.68 -18.19 -5.91
N SER A 385 59.74 -17.29 -5.60
CA SER A 385 59.39 -16.91 -4.22
C SER A 385 58.09 -16.13 -4.08
N TRP A 386 57.40 -16.31 -2.95
CA TRP A 386 56.05 -15.78 -2.70
C TRP A 386 56.06 -14.92 -1.42
N TYR A 387 55.72 -13.63 -1.53
CA TYR A 387 55.60 -12.70 -0.41
C TYR A 387 54.13 -12.57 0.04
N TYR A 388 53.84 -12.84 1.30
CA TYR A 388 52.47 -12.93 1.81
C TYR A 388 52.10 -11.79 2.77
N THR A 389 50.83 -11.72 3.18
CA THR A 389 50.25 -10.59 3.94
C THR A 389 50.73 -10.49 5.40
N ASP A 390 51.45 -11.51 5.88
CA ASP A 390 52.21 -11.53 7.13
C ASP A 390 53.62 -10.90 7.00
N ASN A 391 54.02 -10.46 5.80
CA ASN A 391 55.35 -9.97 5.43
C ASN A 391 56.45 -11.04 5.40
N VAL A 392 56.10 -12.32 5.25
CA VAL A 392 57.05 -13.44 5.15
C VAL A 392 57.26 -13.86 3.69
N TRP A 393 58.49 -14.27 3.36
CA TRP A 393 58.86 -14.88 2.07
C TRP A 393 58.80 -16.41 2.14
N TYR A 394 57.97 -17.00 1.30
CA TYR A 394 57.81 -18.43 1.11
C TYR A 394 58.47 -18.92 -0.19
N THR A 395 58.83 -20.21 -0.24
CA THR A 395 59.43 -20.88 -1.42
C THR A 395 58.39 -21.51 -2.36
N ALA A 396 57.11 -21.46 -1.98
CA ALA A 396 55.94 -21.85 -2.77
C ALA A 396 54.74 -20.99 -2.29
N ASN A 397 53.59 -21.08 -2.96
CA ASN A 397 52.39 -20.35 -2.53
C ASN A 397 51.93 -20.83 -1.14
N PRO A 398 51.84 -19.96 -0.12
CA PRO A 398 51.36 -20.34 1.22
C PRO A 398 49.84 -20.55 1.30
N GLU A 399 49.06 -20.07 0.32
CA GLU A 399 47.63 -20.35 0.26
C GLU A 399 47.36 -21.74 -0.31
N ALA A 400 47.14 -22.70 0.59
CA ALA A 400 46.65 -24.03 0.21
C ALA A 400 45.28 -23.93 -0.50
N LEU A 401 45.16 -24.63 -1.63
CA LEU A 401 43.94 -24.69 -2.43
C LEU A 401 42.77 -25.24 -1.60
N LYS A 402 41.70 -24.45 -1.48
CA LYS A 402 40.51 -24.85 -0.72
C LYS A 402 39.81 -26.03 -1.37
N THR A 403 39.43 -27.02 -0.55
CA THR A 403 38.57 -28.12 -0.98
C THR A 403 37.22 -27.57 -1.47
N PRO A 404 36.74 -27.98 -2.66
CA PRO A 404 35.45 -27.55 -3.17
C PRO A 404 34.28 -27.86 -2.23
N VAL A 405 33.41 -26.86 -1.98
CA VAL A 405 32.16 -27.04 -1.24
C VAL A 405 30.99 -26.75 -2.16
N ILE A 406 30.09 -27.72 -2.33
CA ILE A 406 28.94 -27.61 -3.23
C ILE A 406 27.71 -27.06 -2.50
N THR A 407 27.07 -26.07 -3.11
CA THR A 407 25.78 -25.50 -2.72
C THR A 407 24.77 -25.59 -3.88
N VAL A 408 23.50 -25.28 -3.60
CA VAL A 408 22.38 -25.45 -4.54
C VAL A 408 21.41 -24.28 -4.51
N SER A 409 20.75 -24.02 -5.64
CA SER A 409 19.62 -23.09 -5.74
C SER A 409 18.55 -23.65 -6.70
N PRO A 410 17.27 -23.71 -6.30
CA PRO A 410 16.73 -23.34 -5.00
C PRO A 410 17.05 -24.39 -3.91
N ALA A 411 16.85 -24.04 -2.64
CA ALA A 411 17.20 -24.88 -1.50
C ALA A 411 16.37 -26.19 -1.40
N PRO A 412 16.91 -27.29 -0.84
CA PRO A 412 16.20 -28.56 -0.69
C PRO A 412 15.05 -28.46 0.32
N LYS A 413 13.82 -28.72 -0.14
CA LYS A 413 12.58 -28.82 0.67
C LYS A 413 11.50 -29.60 -0.09
N THR A 414 10.27 -29.60 0.43
CA THR A 414 9.06 -30.01 -0.30
C THR A 414 8.60 -28.92 -1.26
N TYR A 415 8.19 -29.34 -2.45
CA TYR A 415 7.58 -28.51 -3.51
C TYR A 415 6.35 -29.20 -4.09
N ASP A 416 5.37 -28.39 -4.49
CA ASP A 416 4.13 -28.77 -5.19
C ASP A 416 4.29 -28.80 -6.73
N ALA A 417 5.43 -28.34 -7.25
CA ALA A 417 5.77 -28.32 -8.67
C ALA A 417 7.24 -28.70 -8.93
N ALA A 418 7.54 -29.15 -10.14
CA ALA A 418 8.90 -29.52 -10.57
C ALA A 418 9.89 -28.34 -10.45
N GLN A 419 11.13 -28.62 -10.05
CA GLN A 419 12.17 -27.61 -9.80
C GLN A 419 13.34 -27.73 -10.78
N THR A 420 13.94 -26.58 -11.13
CA THR A 420 15.24 -26.52 -11.82
C THR A 420 16.31 -26.16 -10.79
N VAL A 421 17.21 -27.10 -10.50
CA VAL A 421 18.24 -26.97 -9.45
C VAL A 421 19.61 -26.71 -10.06
N ALA A 422 20.14 -25.50 -9.86
CA ALA A 422 21.52 -25.18 -10.16
C ALA A 422 22.45 -25.64 -9.03
N LEU A 423 23.60 -26.22 -9.39
CA LEU A 423 24.73 -26.46 -8.48
C LEU A 423 25.77 -25.34 -8.62
N SER A 424 26.46 -25.01 -7.54
CA SER A 424 27.62 -24.12 -7.55
C SER A 424 28.70 -24.59 -6.57
N SER A 425 29.95 -24.19 -6.81
CA SER A 425 31.10 -24.50 -5.93
C SER A 425 31.61 -23.25 -5.24
N SER A 426 32.30 -23.43 -4.11
CA SER A 426 33.00 -22.37 -3.37
C SER A 426 34.19 -21.74 -4.11
N ASN A 427 34.73 -22.39 -5.15
CA ASN A 427 35.83 -21.86 -5.95
C ASN A 427 35.48 -21.77 -7.44
N THR A 428 36.01 -20.75 -8.11
CA THR A 428 35.84 -20.54 -9.55
C THR A 428 36.63 -21.58 -10.35
N GLY A 429 35.94 -22.33 -11.21
CA GLY A 429 36.56 -23.29 -12.13
C GLY A 429 36.61 -24.75 -11.64
N ASP A 430 36.04 -25.06 -10.47
CA ASP A 430 35.90 -26.44 -10.00
C ASP A 430 34.98 -27.27 -10.92
N LYS A 431 35.32 -28.54 -11.11
CA LYS A 431 34.46 -29.54 -11.77
C LYS A 431 33.53 -30.18 -10.75
N ILE A 432 32.23 -29.96 -10.88
CA ILE A 432 31.23 -30.53 -9.97
C ILE A 432 30.71 -31.86 -10.56
N TYR A 433 30.84 -32.95 -9.82
CA TYR A 433 30.35 -34.28 -10.20
C TYR A 433 29.16 -34.67 -9.33
N TYR A 434 28.09 -35.21 -9.93
CA TYR A 434 26.83 -35.45 -9.23
C TYR A 434 26.09 -36.73 -9.64
N THR A 435 25.14 -37.11 -8.79
CA THR A 435 24.17 -38.20 -8.96
C THR A 435 22.80 -37.74 -8.48
N THR A 436 21.71 -38.21 -9.11
CA THR A 436 20.31 -37.83 -8.77
C THR A 436 19.55 -38.92 -8.03
N ASN A 437 20.06 -40.16 -8.04
CA ASN A 437 19.45 -41.35 -7.44
C ASN A 437 19.90 -41.60 -5.98
N GLY A 438 20.48 -40.61 -5.30
CA GLY A 438 21.00 -40.74 -3.93
C GLY A 438 22.23 -41.65 -3.76
N SER A 439 22.78 -42.26 -4.82
CA SER A 439 24.07 -42.96 -4.76
C SER A 439 25.23 -41.97 -4.58
N THR A 440 26.38 -42.42 -4.05
CA THR A 440 27.54 -41.54 -3.84
C THR A 440 28.23 -41.23 -5.19
N PRO A 441 28.40 -39.96 -5.57
CA PRO A 441 29.08 -39.58 -6.81
C PRO A 441 30.58 -39.87 -6.78
N THR A 442 31.18 -40.02 -7.96
CA THR A 442 32.62 -40.20 -8.20
C THR A 442 33.05 -39.35 -9.40
N VAL A 443 34.34 -39.32 -9.74
CA VAL A 443 34.85 -38.64 -10.96
C VAL A 443 34.39 -39.31 -12.28
N ALA A 444 33.71 -40.46 -12.20
CA ALA A 444 33.04 -41.12 -13.32
C ALA A 444 31.50 -40.89 -13.34
N SER A 445 30.97 -40.13 -12.38
CA SER A 445 29.56 -39.68 -12.38
C SER A 445 29.35 -38.50 -13.33
N ALA A 446 28.11 -38.03 -13.46
CA ALA A 446 27.80 -36.93 -14.37
C ALA A 446 28.54 -35.64 -13.96
N LEU A 447 29.25 -35.03 -14.92
CA LEU A 447 29.77 -33.67 -14.76
C LEU A 447 28.61 -32.69 -14.88
N TYR A 448 28.52 -31.74 -13.95
CA TYR A 448 27.53 -30.67 -13.98
C TYR A 448 27.95 -29.60 -15.01
N THR A 449 27.19 -29.50 -16.09
CA THR A 449 27.28 -28.44 -17.10
C THR A 449 26.05 -27.53 -17.10
N ASP A 450 24.89 -28.08 -16.75
CA ASP A 450 23.57 -27.45 -16.89
C ASP A 450 22.69 -27.76 -15.65
N PRO A 451 21.74 -26.87 -15.28
CA PRO A 451 20.83 -27.07 -14.15
C PRO A 451 20.02 -28.38 -14.21
N ILE A 452 19.91 -29.05 -13.06
CA ILE A 452 19.30 -30.36 -12.90
C ILE A 452 17.77 -30.22 -12.82
N GLN A 453 17.05 -30.98 -13.65
CA GLN A 453 15.59 -31.03 -13.62
C GLN A 453 15.09 -32.03 -12.57
N VAL A 454 14.34 -31.53 -11.60
CA VAL A 454 13.77 -32.29 -10.47
C VAL A 454 12.24 -32.32 -10.62
N SER A 455 11.74 -33.26 -11.43
CA SER A 455 10.31 -33.45 -11.71
C SER A 455 9.62 -34.46 -10.79
N SER A 456 10.37 -35.15 -9.93
CA SER A 456 9.88 -36.08 -8.92
C SER A 456 10.83 -36.11 -7.72
N SER A 457 10.36 -36.59 -6.57
CA SER A 457 11.16 -36.68 -5.33
C SER A 457 12.45 -37.47 -5.53
N MET A 458 13.60 -36.85 -5.23
CA MET A 458 14.92 -37.45 -5.44
C MET A 458 15.97 -36.88 -4.47
N THR A 459 17.18 -37.45 -4.47
CA THR A 459 18.31 -36.94 -3.69
C THR A 459 19.50 -36.69 -4.60
N ILE A 460 19.81 -35.41 -4.80
CA ILE A 460 21.01 -34.99 -5.50
C ILE A 460 22.19 -35.12 -4.53
N LYS A 461 23.22 -35.86 -4.90
CA LYS A 461 24.52 -35.83 -4.21
C LYS A 461 25.58 -35.30 -5.15
N ALA A 462 26.44 -34.41 -4.65
CA ALA A 462 27.45 -33.74 -5.47
C ALA A 462 28.72 -33.44 -4.67
N PHE A 463 29.86 -33.46 -5.36
CA PHE A 463 31.14 -32.96 -4.84
C PHE A 463 31.90 -32.24 -5.96
N GLY A 464 32.77 -31.30 -5.58
CA GLY A 464 33.63 -30.60 -6.53
C GLY A 464 35.03 -31.21 -6.57
N VAL A 465 35.74 -30.99 -7.68
CA VAL A 465 37.16 -31.30 -7.85
C VAL A 465 37.84 -30.07 -8.44
N ASN A 466 38.87 -29.57 -7.76
CA ASN A 466 39.61 -28.39 -8.24
C ASN A 466 40.58 -28.73 -9.38
N ALA A 467 41.27 -27.72 -9.92
CA ALA A 467 42.19 -27.87 -11.05
C ALA A 467 43.28 -28.93 -10.81
N ASP A 468 43.76 -29.03 -9.57
CA ASP A 468 44.83 -29.92 -9.12
C ASP A 468 44.35 -31.34 -8.74
N GLY A 469 43.05 -31.62 -8.95
CA GLY A 469 42.46 -32.93 -8.68
C GLY A 469 42.03 -33.19 -7.23
N VAL A 470 42.10 -32.18 -6.35
CA VAL A 470 41.69 -32.32 -4.95
C VAL A 470 40.16 -32.32 -4.85
N THR A 471 39.63 -33.37 -4.24
CA THR A 471 38.20 -33.63 -4.09
C THR A 471 37.60 -32.95 -2.86
N GLY A 472 36.47 -32.26 -3.05
CA GLY A 472 35.60 -31.79 -1.98
C GLY A 472 34.84 -32.91 -1.28
N SER A 473 34.15 -32.57 -0.18
CA SER A 473 33.21 -33.49 0.47
C SER A 473 31.93 -33.65 -0.36
N VAL A 474 31.27 -34.81 -0.24
CA VAL A 474 29.98 -35.06 -0.89
C VAL A 474 28.86 -34.38 -0.10
N SER A 475 28.32 -33.29 -0.65
CA SER A 475 27.06 -32.68 -0.21
C SER A 475 25.86 -33.54 -0.66
N SER A 476 24.75 -33.50 0.08
CA SER A 476 23.54 -34.26 -0.19
C SER A 476 22.29 -33.40 0.00
N PHE A 477 21.46 -33.31 -1.04
CA PHE A 477 20.30 -32.42 -1.13
C PHE A 477 19.05 -33.24 -1.47
N ALA A 478 18.12 -33.35 -0.52
CA ALA A 478 16.88 -34.09 -0.70
C ALA A 478 15.76 -33.13 -1.14
N TYR A 479 15.18 -33.40 -2.31
CA TYR A 479 14.02 -32.66 -2.84
C TYR A 479 12.81 -33.59 -2.82
N VAL A 480 11.71 -33.12 -2.24
CA VAL A 480 10.42 -33.82 -2.28
C VAL A 480 9.52 -33.07 -3.24
N ILE A 481 9.08 -33.72 -4.31
CA ILE A 481 8.05 -33.21 -5.21
C ILE A 481 6.78 -33.97 -4.88
N ASP A 482 5.87 -33.33 -4.14
CA ASP A 482 4.54 -33.86 -3.86
C ASP A 482 3.50 -32.89 -4.40
N LEU A 483 2.98 -33.22 -5.58
CA LEU A 483 1.95 -32.42 -6.26
C LEU A 483 0.66 -32.30 -5.43
N ASN A 484 0.43 -33.20 -4.46
CA ASN A 484 -0.71 -33.16 -3.57
C ASN A 484 -0.47 -32.26 -2.36
N ALA A 485 0.76 -32.17 -1.85
CA ALA A 485 1.10 -31.39 -0.66
C ALA A 485 0.60 -29.95 -0.75
N ASP A 486 -0.14 -29.53 0.25
CA ASP A 486 -0.72 -28.20 0.30
C ASP A 486 0.09 -27.28 1.20
N LEU A 487 0.59 -26.19 0.63
CA LEU A 487 1.65 -25.34 1.18
C LEU A 487 1.33 -23.84 1.10
N GLN A 488 0.11 -23.50 0.67
CA GLN A 488 -0.36 -22.12 0.56
C GLN A 488 -1.52 -21.92 1.55
N PRO A 489 -1.61 -20.79 2.26
CA PRO A 489 -2.68 -20.57 3.21
C PRO A 489 -3.94 -20.01 2.51
N PRO A 490 -5.17 -20.33 2.97
CA PRO A 490 -6.40 -19.86 2.33
C PRO A 490 -6.53 -18.34 2.31
N VAL A 491 -6.93 -17.77 1.17
CA VAL A 491 -7.19 -16.33 1.01
C VAL A 491 -8.60 -16.00 1.51
N ILE A 492 -8.74 -14.87 2.21
CA ILE A 492 -10.03 -14.33 2.67
C ILE A 492 -10.22 -12.91 2.10
N THR A 493 -11.41 -12.62 1.57
CA THR A 493 -11.71 -11.36 0.85
C THR A 493 -13.13 -10.90 1.16
N PRO A 494 -13.36 -9.62 1.55
CA PRO A 494 -14.71 -9.11 1.82
C PRO A 494 -15.50 -8.83 0.54
N ASN A 495 -16.84 -8.83 0.66
CA ASN A 495 -17.77 -8.40 -0.40
C ASN A 495 -17.88 -6.88 -0.56
N LEU A 496 -17.49 -6.10 0.46
CA LEU A 496 -17.51 -4.64 0.49
C LEU A 496 -16.12 -4.13 0.88
N PRO A 497 -15.64 -3.00 0.31
CA PRO A 497 -14.42 -2.34 0.76
C PRO A 497 -14.42 -2.12 2.26
N VAL A 498 -13.28 -2.40 2.88
CA VAL A 498 -12.94 -1.95 4.24
C VAL A 498 -12.76 -0.42 4.27
N GLY A 499 -12.74 0.16 5.47
CA GLY A 499 -12.70 1.61 5.66
C GLY A 499 -14.00 2.16 6.26
N GLN A 500 -14.50 3.28 5.73
CA GLN A 500 -15.60 4.05 6.35
C GLN A 500 -16.92 4.00 5.55
N SER A 501 -18.03 3.87 6.26
CA SER A 501 -19.39 4.04 5.74
C SER A 501 -20.19 5.01 6.60
N ALA A 502 -20.99 5.88 5.98
CA ALA A 502 -21.90 6.79 6.68
C ALA A 502 -23.07 6.06 7.39
N THR A 503 -23.39 4.83 6.96
CA THR A 503 -24.51 4.03 7.48
C THR A 503 -24.11 2.57 7.72
N ALA A 504 -24.94 1.82 8.46
CA ALA A 504 -24.69 0.42 8.76
C ALA A 504 -24.62 -0.45 7.49
N VAL A 505 -23.63 -1.35 7.42
CA VAL A 505 -23.37 -2.23 6.27
C VAL A 505 -23.51 -3.71 6.65
N ASN A 506 -23.83 -4.55 5.68
CA ASN A 506 -23.78 -6.02 5.83
C ASN A 506 -22.55 -6.53 5.06
N VAL A 507 -21.61 -7.13 5.80
CA VAL A 507 -20.34 -7.62 5.26
C VAL A 507 -20.30 -9.15 5.29
N SER A 508 -19.76 -9.76 4.25
CA SER A 508 -19.53 -11.20 4.16
C SER A 508 -18.21 -11.47 3.44
N PHE A 509 -17.49 -12.48 3.89
CA PHE A 509 -16.16 -12.81 3.40
C PHE A 509 -16.25 -14.06 2.53
N ASN A 510 -15.72 -13.96 1.31
CA ASN A 510 -15.38 -15.11 0.50
C ASN A 510 -14.04 -15.66 0.97
N ILE A 511 -13.97 -16.98 1.15
CA ILE A 511 -12.73 -17.69 1.47
C ILE A 511 -12.43 -18.63 0.31
N LYS A 512 -11.23 -18.53 -0.25
CA LYS A 512 -10.77 -19.34 -1.39
C LYS A 512 -9.40 -19.94 -1.09
N ASP A 513 -9.18 -21.14 -1.61
CA ASP A 513 -7.90 -21.84 -1.47
C ASP A 513 -7.40 -22.35 -2.83
N ASN A 514 -6.12 -22.72 -2.92
CA ASN A 514 -5.49 -23.24 -4.14
C ASN A 514 -5.98 -24.67 -4.48
N LYS A 515 -6.48 -25.43 -3.49
CA LYS A 515 -6.76 -26.86 -3.54
C LYS A 515 -8.07 -27.22 -2.83
N ALA A 516 -8.50 -28.47 -3.02
CA ALA A 516 -9.77 -28.98 -2.53
C ALA A 516 -9.73 -29.38 -1.04
N ALA A 517 -9.20 -28.52 -0.17
CA ALA A 517 -9.19 -28.73 1.28
C ALA A 517 -10.54 -28.38 1.93
N THR A 518 -10.79 -28.89 3.13
CA THR A 518 -11.85 -28.35 4.02
C THR A 518 -11.22 -27.30 4.92
N VAL A 519 -11.69 -26.07 4.80
CA VAL A 519 -11.26 -24.94 5.62
C VAL A 519 -12.29 -24.67 6.72
N THR A 520 -11.80 -24.23 7.89
CA THR A 520 -12.63 -23.60 8.93
C THR A 520 -12.09 -22.20 9.23
N ALA A 521 -12.99 -21.23 9.26
CA ALA A 521 -12.69 -19.86 9.64
C ALA A 521 -13.28 -19.54 11.01
N TYR A 522 -12.45 -19.02 11.91
CA TYR A 522 -12.80 -18.51 13.23
C TYR A 522 -12.69 -16.99 13.20
N TYR A 523 -13.52 -16.27 13.97
CA TYR A 523 -13.48 -14.81 14.00
C TYR A 523 -13.80 -14.20 15.37
N THR A 524 -13.43 -12.94 15.51
CA THR A 524 -13.81 -12.04 16.61
C THR A 524 -14.36 -10.72 16.04
N ASP A 525 -15.18 -10.03 16.84
CA ASP A 525 -15.88 -8.77 16.50
C ASP A 525 -15.54 -7.63 17.48
N ASN A 526 -14.36 -7.73 18.09
CA ASN A 526 -13.85 -6.83 19.13
C ASN A 526 -12.33 -6.53 18.96
N GLY A 527 -11.72 -6.89 17.83
CA GLY A 527 -10.29 -6.72 17.58
C GLY A 527 -9.32 -7.65 18.33
N THR A 528 -9.78 -8.56 19.19
CA THR A 528 -8.87 -9.53 19.85
C THR A 528 -8.48 -10.67 18.90
N GLU A 529 -7.26 -11.21 19.02
CA GLU A 529 -6.80 -12.29 18.13
C GLU A 529 -7.68 -13.55 18.19
N PRO A 530 -8.19 -14.05 17.05
CA PRO A 530 -8.99 -15.26 17.00
C PRO A 530 -8.16 -16.52 17.22
N THR A 531 -8.74 -17.46 17.96
CA THR A 531 -8.20 -18.80 18.18
C THR A 531 -9.17 -19.85 17.66
N THR A 532 -8.79 -21.13 17.66
CA THR A 532 -9.72 -22.25 17.36
C THR A 532 -10.85 -22.40 18.38
N SER A 533 -10.86 -21.60 19.45
CA SER A 533 -11.96 -21.51 20.44
C SER A 533 -12.88 -20.29 20.19
N SER A 534 -12.59 -19.46 19.19
CA SER A 534 -13.41 -18.28 18.83
C SER A 534 -14.66 -18.67 18.03
N LYS A 535 -15.50 -17.70 17.68
CA LYS A 535 -16.74 -17.93 16.91
C LYS A 535 -16.38 -18.54 15.55
N VAL A 536 -16.96 -19.68 15.17
CA VAL A 536 -16.84 -20.19 13.80
C VAL A 536 -17.66 -19.30 12.87
N TYR A 537 -17.03 -18.78 11.82
CA TYR A 537 -17.66 -18.01 10.75
C TYR A 537 -18.22 -18.93 9.66
N LEU A 538 -17.39 -19.86 9.16
CA LEU A 538 -17.77 -20.89 8.19
C LEU A 538 -16.87 -22.11 8.29
N THR A 539 -17.35 -23.25 7.79
CA THR A 539 -16.58 -24.46 7.50
C THR A 539 -17.04 -25.03 6.17
N GLY A 540 -16.12 -25.44 5.28
CA GLY A 540 -16.47 -26.07 4.02
C GLY A 540 -15.29 -26.25 3.06
N ASN A 541 -15.56 -26.81 1.87
CA ASN A 541 -14.58 -26.83 0.78
C ASN A 541 -14.58 -25.48 0.06
N VAL A 542 -13.39 -24.91 -0.16
CA VAL A 542 -13.20 -23.51 -0.56
C VAL A 542 -12.49 -23.33 -1.92
N LEU A 543 -12.20 -24.40 -2.66
CA LEU A 543 -11.49 -24.31 -3.96
C LEU A 543 -12.19 -23.38 -4.98
N ALA A 544 -13.53 -23.36 -4.96
CA ALA A 544 -14.34 -22.49 -5.82
C ALA A 544 -14.59 -21.09 -5.24
N GLY A 545 -14.10 -20.80 -4.03
CA GLY A 545 -14.53 -19.68 -3.20
C GLY A 545 -15.84 -19.97 -2.47
N LEU A 546 -15.85 -19.80 -1.14
CA LEU A 546 -17.01 -19.99 -0.28
C LEU A 546 -17.32 -18.71 0.48
N THR A 547 -18.45 -18.08 0.17
CA THR A 547 -18.92 -16.88 0.88
C THR A 547 -19.67 -17.28 2.15
N GLY A 548 -19.21 -16.77 3.31
CA GLY A 548 -19.86 -17.01 4.59
C GLY A 548 -21.10 -16.14 4.84
N PRO A 549 -21.69 -16.22 6.04
CA PRO A 549 -22.87 -15.44 6.41
C PRO A 549 -22.59 -13.92 6.42
N GLN A 550 -23.65 -13.13 6.25
CA GLN A 550 -23.61 -11.68 6.43
C GLN A 550 -23.46 -11.32 7.92
N ILE A 551 -22.59 -10.35 8.22
CA ILE A 551 -22.42 -9.73 9.53
C ILE A 551 -22.87 -8.28 9.42
N LEU A 552 -23.84 -7.86 10.24
CA LEU A 552 -24.30 -6.48 10.31
C LEU A 552 -23.31 -5.63 11.13
N ILE A 553 -22.70 -4.64 10.49
CA ILE A 553 -21.82 -3.65 11.13
C ILE A 553 -22.59 -2.33 11.26
N ALA A 554 -22.98 -1.99 12.50
CA ALA A 554 -23.77 -0.80 12.82
C ALA A 554 -23.02 0.27 13.65
N LYS A 555 -21.74 0.03 13.93
CA LYS A 555 -20.79 0.90 14.64
C LYS A 555 -19.37 0.50 14.22
N THR A 556 -18.35 1.33 14.51
CA THR A 556 -16.95 0.93 14.28
C THR A 556 -16.65 -0.43 14.91
N THR A 557 -16.22 -1.38 14.07
CA THR A 557 -16.03 -2.79 14.42
C THR A 557 -14.81 -3.34 13.70
N THR A 558 -13.88 -3.91 14.48
CA THR A 558 -12.67 -4.60 13.98
C THR A 558 -12.93 -6.10 13.98
N LEU A 559 -13.09 -6.67 12.79
CA LEU A 559 -13.24 -8.11 12.58
C LEU A 559 -11.85 -8.73 12.34
N LYS A 560 -11.39 -9.59 13.24
CA LYS A 560 -10.18 -10.41 13.00
C LYS A 560 -10.58 -11.86 12.71
N PHE A 561 -9.97 -12.46 11.70
CA PHE A 561 -10.19 -13.85 11.27
C PHE A 561 -8.94 -14.71 11.44
N LEU A 562 -9.12 -15.97 11.82
CA LEU A 562 -8.15 -17.05 11.71
C LEU A 562 -8.77 -18.13 10.81
N VAL A 563 -8.20 -18.31 9.63
CA VAL A 563 -8.64 -19.28 8.63
C VAL A 563 -7.62 -20.42 8.58
N ILE A 564 -8.08 -21.66 8.70
CA ILE A 564 -7.22 -22.87 8.75
C ILE A 564 -7.74 -23.91 7.78
N ASP A 565 -6.86 -24.49 6.96
CA ASP A 565 -7.17 -25.59 6.04
C ASP A 565 -7.02 -26.99 6.67
N ALA A 566 -7.15 -28.03 5.84
CA ALA A 566 -7.01 -29.43 6.24
C ALA A 566 -5.55 -29.93 6.31
N ALA A 567 -4.58 -29.17 5.78
CA ALA A 567 -3.14 -29.44 5.88
C ALA A 567 -2.50 -28.76 7.11
N GLY A 568 -3.17 -27.74 7.66
CA GLY A 568 -2.74 -26.93 8.79
C GLY A 568 -2.17 -25.56 8.43
N ASN A 569 -2.22 -25.13 7.15
CA ASN A 569 -1.81 -23.76 6.79
C ASN A 569 -2.85 -22.75 7.32
N LYS A 570 -2.40 -21.50 7.54
CA LYS A 570 -3.18 -20.49 8.27
C LYS A 570 -3.07 -19.11 7.64
N THR A 571 -4.20 -18.42 7.58
CA THR A 571 -4.28 -16.97 7.33
C THR A 571 -4.90 -16.30 8.54
N THR A 572 -4.23 -15.27 9.06
CA THR A 572 -4.81 -14.30 9.99
C THR A 572 -5.03 -13.00 9.24
N GLN A 573 -6.23 -12.40 9.35
CA GLN A 573 -6.56 -11.15 8.65
C GLN A 573 -7.43 -10.24 9.53
N SER A 574 -7.12 -8.94 9.55
CA SER A 574 -7.94 -7.88 10.17
C SER A 574 -8.74 -7.13 9.10
N PHE A 575 -9.95 -6.71 9.44
CA PHE A 575 -10.81 -5.85 8.64
C PHE A 575 -11.52 -4.84 9.55
N VAL A 576 -11.28 -3.54 9.38
CA VAL A 576 -12.00 -2.49 10.13
C VAL A 576 -13.10 -1.89 9.26
N TYR A 577 -14.30 -1.82 9.83
CA TYR A 577 -15.45 -1.14 9.25
C TYR A 577 -15.89 -0.04 10.21
N SER A 578 -15.60 1.21 9.86
CA SER A 578 -15.97 2.41 10.63
C SER A 578 -17.35 2.92 10.19
N ILE A 579 -18.28 3.12 11.12
CA ILE A 579 -19.67 3.51 10.81
C ILE A 579 -20.01 4.87 11.42
N GLY A 580 -20.49 5.79 10.58
CA GLY A 580 -20.79 7.18 10.91
C GLY A 580 -19.82 8.16 10.24
N SER A 581 -19.94 9.45 10.57
CA SER A 581 -18.91 10.44 10.21
C SER A 581 -17.80 10.48 11.27
N LYS A 582 -16.55 10.74 10.85
CA LYS A 582 -15.42 10.94 11.76
C LYS A 582 -15.43 12.34 12.43
N GLY A 583 -16.40 13.19 12.08
CA GLY A 583 -16.54 14.54 12.60
C GLY A 583 -15.57 15.54 11.97
N ASP A 584 -15.89 16.82 12.04
CA ASP A 584 -15.13 17.91 11.42
C ASP A 584 -13.82 18.13 12.20
N PHE A 585 -12.67 17.94 11.56
CA PHE A 585 -11.36 17.94 12.25
C PHE A 585 -11.01 19.29 12.91
N ARG A 586 -11.71 20.39 12.57
CA ARG A 586 -11.56 21.69 13.25
C ARG A 586 -12.12 21.70 14.68
N GLU A 587 -12.98 20.71 15.00
CA GLU A 587 -13.50 20.47 16.34
C GLU A 587 -12.43 19.88 17.30
N ASP A 588 -11.33 19.35 16.75
CA ASP A 588 -10.24 18.71 17.47
C ASP A 588 -9.05 19.63 17.79
N SER A 589 -8.08 19.04 18.49
CA SER A 589 -6.72 19.52 18.71
C SER A 589 -5.75 18.34 18.64
N ILE A 590 -4.56 18.57 18.12
CA ILE A 590 -3.59 17.54 17.73
C ILE A 590 -2.39 17.52 18.69
N TYR A 591 -1.99 16.33 19.13
CA TYR A 591 -0.73 16.11 19.84
C TYR A 591 0.23 15.31 18.94
N PHE A 592 1.37 15.89 18.57
CA PHE A 592 2.33 15.34 17.61
C PHE A 592 3.51 14.66 18.32
N VAL A 593 3.70 13.36 18.08
CA VAL A 593 4.74 12.52 18.68
C VAL A 593 5.67 11.92 17.61
N ILE A 594 6.96 11.81 17.94
CA ILE A 594 7.83 10.82 17.29
C ILE A 594 7.68 9.52 18.08
N THR A 595 7.07 8.49 17.48
CA THR A 595 6.71 7.23 18.17
C THR A 595 7.92 6.60 18.87
N SER A 596 9.05 6.50 18.16
CA SER A 596 10.32 5.92 18.63
C SER A 596 10.95 6.64 19.83
N ARG A 597 10.43 7.80 20.23
CA ARG A 597 11.01 8.68 21.26
C ARG A 597 9.99 9.13 22.32
N PHE A 598 8.75 8.68 22.25
CA PHE A 598 7.70 9.14 23.17
C PHE A 598 7.65 8.35 24.49
N TYR A 599 7.48 7.02 24.42
CA TYR A 599 7.52 6.15 25.60
C TYR A 599 7.88 4.71 25.24
N ASP A 600 8.77 4.11 26.02
CA ASP A 600 9.20 2.71 26.01
C ASP A 600 8.11 1.83 26.67
N GLY A 601 7.44 1.02 25.88
CA GLY A 601 6.44 0.05 26.33
C GLY A 601 6.96 -1.39 26.32
N ASP A 602 7.94 -1.71 25.48
CA ASP A 602 8.59 -3.02 25.41
C ASP A 602 10.09 -2.94 25.12
N THR A 603 10.90 -2.76 26.18
CA THR A 603 12.38 -2.80 26.13
C THR A 603 13.00 -3.98 25.38
N SER A 604 12.24 -5.04 25.06
CA SER A 604 12.69 -6.16 24.23
C SER A 604 12.70 -5.92 22.72
N ASN A 605 12.03 -4.87 22.21
CA ASN A 605 12.07 -4.47 20.79
C ASN A 605 12.98 -3.27 20.50
N ASN A 606 13.53 -2.63 21.55
CA ASN A 606 14.49 -1.52 21.45
C ASN A 606 15.66 -1.86 20.52
N ALA A 607 15.96 -0.96 19.58
CA ALA A 607 16.94 -1.19 18.52
C ALA A 607 17.91 -0.02 18.34
N HIS A 608 19.20 -0.35 18.37
CA HIS A 608 20.27 0.58 18.02
C HIS A 608 20.38 0.76 16.51
N ALA A 609 20.51 2.01 16.06
CA ALA A 609 20.90 2.29 14.68
C ALA A 609 22.40 2.05 14.51
N TRP A 610 22.85 1.59 13.33
CA TRP A 610 24.29 1.37 13.10
C TRP A 610 25.12 2.67 13.05
N ASP A 611 24.46 3.82 12.95
CA ASP A 611 25.06 5.16 13.12
C ASP A 611 25.02 5.69 14.57
N ASP A 612 24.48 4.95 15.56
CA ASP A 612 24.45 5.35 16.98
C ASP A 612 25.85 5.59 17.55
N ALA A 613 26.83 4.78 17.12
CA ALA A 613 28.23 4.92 17.51
C ALA A 613 28.89 6.21 16.96
N LYS A 614 28.33 6.80 15.89
CA LYS A 614 28.77 8.07 15.29
C LYS A 614 28.09 9.26 15.97
N ALA A 615 26.81 9.11 16.32
CA ALA A 615 26.07 10.06 17.15
C ALA A 615 26.62 10.14 18.59
N GLY A 616 27.14 9.03 19.11
CA GLY A 616 27.52 8.88 20.53
C GLY A 616 26.33 8.54 21.43
N ASN A 617 25.31 7.86 20.90
CA ASN A 617 24.18 7.37 21.71
C ASN A 617 24.68 6.26 22.64
N PRO A 618 24.36 6.31 23.96
CA PRO A 618 24.70 5.25 24.88
C PRO A 618 23.76 4.05 24.72
N ASP A 619 24.20 2.86 25.17
CA ASP A 619 23.41 1.62 25.23
C ASP A 619 22.07 1.79 25.99
N SER A 620 21.93 2.84 26.80
CA SER A 620 20.71 3.17 27.57
C SER A 620 19.74 4.13 26.85
N ASP A 621 20.09 4.67 25.69
CA ASP A 621 19.22 5.56 24.88
C ASP A 621 19.34 5.21 23.37
N PRO A 622 18.92 4.00 22.95
CA PRO A 622 18.90 3.60 21.55
C PRO A 622 18.02 4.52 20.70
N ALA A 623 18.35 4.65 19.40
CA ALA A 623 17.56 5.47 18.48
C ALA A 623 16.08 5.01 18.38
N TRP A 624 15.82 3.71 18.48
CA TRP A 624 14.48 3.15 18.64
C TRP A 624 14.30 2.71 20.10
N ARG A 625 13.63 3.55 20.90
CA ARG A 625 13.35 3.32 22.34
C ARG A 625 11.85 3.40 22.67
N GLY A 626 11.00 3.76 21.71
CA GLY A 626 9.58 3.95 21.88
C GLY A 626 8.77 3.20 20.83
N ASP A 627 7.58 2.77 21.21
CA ASP A 627 6.82 1.77 20.46
C ASP A 627 5.29 2.00 20.60
N PHE A 628 4.50 1.19 19.89
CA PHE A 628 3.04 1.31 19.94
C PHE A 628 2.45 0.93 21.31
N LYS A 629 3.02 -0.03 22.03
CA LYS A 629 2.60 -0.44 23.38
C LYS A 629 2.81 0.69 24.39
N GLY A 630 3.90 1.44 24.26
CA GLY A 630 4.22 2.60 25.08
C GLY A 630 3.30 3.77 24.76
N LEU A 631 3.03 4.04 23.48
CA LEU A 631 2.04 5.05 23.08
C LEU A 631 0.63 4.68 23.58
N ILE A 632 0.19 3.42 23.45
CA ILE A 632 -1.08 2.90 24.01
C ILE A 632 -1.18 3.19 25.52
N GLN A 633 -0.12 2.92 26.29
CA GLN A 633 -0.07 3.17 27.73
C GLN A 633 -0.20 4.65 28.11
N LYS A 634 0.13 5.57 27.19
CA LYS A 634 0.17 7.02 27.44
C LYS A 634 -0.91 7.83 26.72
N LEU A 635 -1.84 7.18 26.01
CA LEU A 635 -3.05 7.81 25.47
C LEU A 635 -3.87 8.56 26.55
N ASP A 636 -3.87 8.09 27.80
CA ASP A 636 -4.55 8.78 28.91
C ASP A 636 -3.82 10.05 29.39
N TYR A 637 -2.49 10.16 29.22
CA TYR A 637 -1.77 11.43 29.44
C TYR A 637 -2.21 12.48 28.40
N ILE A 638 -2.22 12.07 27.13
CA ILE A 638 -2.64 12.92 26.00
C ILE A 638 -4.10 13.37 26.18
N LYS A 639 -4.99 12.47 26.63
CA LYS A 639 -6.38 12.82 26.95
C LYS A 639 -6.52 13.71 28.19
N ALA A 640 -5.67 13.55 29.20
CA ALA A 640 -5.62 14.43 30.38
C ALA A 640 -5.17 15.87 30.04
N LEU A 641 -4.35 16.07 29.01
CA LEU A 641 -4.04 17.37 28.42
C LEU A 641 -5.20 17.94 27.57
N GLY A 642 -6.12 17.10 27.09
CA GLY A 642 -7.37 17.48 26.41
C GLY A 642 -7.39 17.33 24.90
N PHE A 643 -6.33 16.78 24.30
CA PHE A 643 -6.24 16.51 22.87
C PHE A 643 -7.14 15.34 22.45
N SER A 644 -7.79 15.46 21.29
CA SER A 644 -8.64 14.42 20.68
C SER A 644 -8.12 13.87 19.35
N ALA A 645 -6.92 14.28 18.92
CA ALA A 645 -6.17 13.62 17.86
C ALA A 645 -4.70 13.46 18.25
N ILE A 646 -4.06 12.38 17.82
CA ILE A 646 -2.61 12.21 17.79
C ILE A 646 -2.11 12.22 16.34
N TRP A 647 -0.98 12.88 16.11
CA TRP A 647 -0.17 12.73 14.90
C TRP A 647 1.08 11.94 15.27
N ILE A 648 1.33 10.86 14.55
CA ILE A 648 2.51 10.00 14.74
C ILE A 648 3.39 10.06 13.48
N THR A 649 4.71 10.06 13.65
CA THR A 649 5.68 9.90 12.54
C THR A 649 5.45 8.61 11.73
N PRO A 650 5.96 8.50 10.49
CA PRO A 650 5.61 7.39 9.60
C PRO A 650 5.90 6.02 10.21
N VAL A 651 4.92 5.14 10.09
CA VAL A 651 4.94 3.77 10.61
C VAL A 651 5.52 2.74 9.63
N VAL A 652 5.84 3.16 8.41
CA VAL A 652 6.28 2.28 7.31
C VAL A 652 7.67 1.69 7.55
N GLN A 653 7.96 0.52 6.98
CA GLN A 653 9.21 -0.18 7.20
C GLN A 653 10.40 0.58 6.60
N ASN A 654 11.42 0.84 7.44
CA ASN A 654 12.63 1.59 7.12
C ASN A 654 13.87 0.68 7.09
N ALA A 655 14.85 1.01 6.25
CA ALA A 655 16.08 0.20 6.09
C ALA A 655 17.01 0.28 7.30
N SER A 656 17.00 1.40 8.01
CA SER A 656 18.00 1.91 8.95
C SER A 656 19.26 2.48 8.26
N GLY A 657 19.51 3.76 8.54
CA GLY A 657 20.80 4.46 8.50
C GLY A 657 20.84 5.59 9.53
N TYR A 658 20.18 5.40 10.69
CA TYR A 658 19.69 6.39 11.69
C TYR A 658 18.19 6.76 11.58
N ASP A 659 17.42 6.02 10.77
CA ASP A 659 16.03 6.30 10.36
C ASP A 659 14.92 6.21 11.45
N TYR A 660 15.20 6.50 12.73
CA TYR A 660 14.19 6.41 13.82
C TYR A 660 12.97 7.32 13.62
N HIS A 661 13.06 8.27 12.70
CA HIS A 661 11.99 9.19 12.30
C HIS A 661 11.01 8.62 11.26
N GLY A 662 11.30 7.47 10.63
CA GLY A 662 10.37 6.76 9.74
C GLY A 662 10.29 7.24 8.28
N TYR A 663 10.91 8.37 7.93
CA TYR A 663 10.85 8.95 6.57
C TYR A 663 11.64 8.20 5.48
N HIS A 664 12.51 7.24 5.83
CA HIS A 664 13.37 6.51 4.88
C HIS A 664 12.82 5.11 4.55
N ALA A 665 11.62 5.08 3.99
CA ALA A 665 10.93 3.84 3.62
C ALA A 665 11.79 2.93 2.71
N ILE A 666 11.82 1.63 3.03
CA ILE A 666 12.24 0.54 2.13
C ILE A 666 11.03 -0.28 1.64
N ASN A 667 9.93 -0.30 2.40
CA ASN A 667 8.68 -0.95 2.01
C ASN A 667 7.49 -0.16 2.58
N PHE A 668 6.75 0.56 1.72
CA PHE A 668 5.62 1.40 2.14
C PHE A 668 4.40 0.60 2.60
N ALA A 669 4.19 -0.58 2.02
CA ALA A 669 3.04 -1.46 2.29
C ALA A 669 3.15 -2.25 3.61
N LYS A 670 4.20 -2.01 4.42
CA LYS A 670 4.46 -2.75 5.66
C LYS A 670 4.79 -1.83 6.83
N VAL A 671 4.23 -2.13 8.00
CA VAL A 671 4.58 -1.51 9.29
C VAL A 671 6.02 -1.90 9.69
N ASP A 672 6.80 -0.96 10.25
CA ASP A 672 8.13 -1.28 10.77
C ASP A 672 8.02 -2.15 12.04
N PRO A 673 8.59 -3.38 12.04
CA PRO A 673 8.44 -4.31 13.16
C PRO A 673 9.10 -3.84 14.47
N ARG A 674 9.96 -2.80 14.42
CA ARG A 674 10.53 -2.18 15.63
C ARG A 674 9.52 -1.40 16.46
N TYR A 675 8.39 -0.96 15.87
CA TYR A 675 7.32 -0.31 16.63
C TYR A 675 6.35 -1.32 17.28
N GLU A 676 6.35 -2.58 16.85
CA GLU A 676 5.38 -3.58 17.29
C GLU A 676 5.92 -4.43 18.45
N SER A 677 5.02 -4.88 19.31
CA SER A 677 5.33 -5.78 20.44
C SER A 677 4.26 -6.86 20.58
N ALA A 678 4.51 -7.89 21.39
CA ALA A 678 3.54 -8.95 21.62
C ALA A 678 2.24 -8.40 22.24
N GLY A 679 1.15 -8.37 21.46
CA GLY A 679 -0.14 -7.78 21.86
C GLY A 679 -0.24 -6.26 21.67
N ALA A 680 0.65 -5.65 20.89
CA ALA A 680 0.63 -4.24 20.54
C ALA A 680 1.09 -4.03 19.09
N SER A 681 0.21 -4.35 18.15
CA SER A 681 0.38 -3.99 16.72
C SER A 681 -0.08 -2.56 16.44
N TYR A 682 0.20 -2.04 15.24
CA TYR A 682 -0.32 -0.74 14.81
C TYR A 682 -1.87 -0.70 14.84
N GLN A 683 -2.51 -1.82 14.48
CA GLN A 683 -3.96 -1.98 14.55
C GLN A 683 -4.49 -1.83 15.98
N ASP A 684 -3.74 -2.32 16.97
CA ASP A 684 -4.15 -2.26 18.38
C ASP A 684 -3.96 -0.85 18.97
N LEU A 685 -2.99 -0.07 18.48
CA LEU A 685 -2.87 1.36 18.76
C LEU A 685 -4.10 2.14 18.26
N ILE A 686 -4.51 1.92 17.01
CA ILE A 686 -5.71 2.58 16.45
C ILE A 686 -6.95 2.20 17.28
N ASN A 687 -7.14 0.91 17.56
CA ASN A 687 -8.25 0.43 18.42
C ASN A 687 -8.24 1.10 19.80
N ALA A 688 -7.07 1.24 20.44
CA ALA A 688 -6.94 1.85 21.77
C ALA A 688 -7.16 3.37 21.77
N ALA A 689 -6.71 4.07 20.72
CA ALA A 689 -6.97 5.49 20.52
C ALA A 689 -8.47 5.74 20.33
N HIS A 690 -9.10 5.02 19.40
CA HIS A 690 -10.54 5.09 19.13
C HIS A 690 -11.38 4.75 20.36
N ALA A 691 -11.01 3.74 21.15
CA ALA A 691 -11.68 3.40 22.40
C ALA A 691 -11.64 4.52 23.46
N LYS A 692 -10.69 5.46 23.35
CA LYS A 692 -10.60 6.67 24.18
C LYS A 692 -11.18 7.92 23.51
N GLY A 693 -11.66 7.82 22.28
CA GLY A 693 -12.15 8.92 21.45
C GLY A 693 -11.04 9.77 20.82
N ILE A 694 -9.82 9.24 20.73
CA ILE A 694 -8.66 9.91 20.13
C ILE A 694 -8.53 9.43 18.68
N LYS A 695 -8.47 10.37 17.74
CA LYS A 695 -8.19 10.12 16.32
C LYS A 695 -6.71 9.87 16.07
N VAL A 696 -6.38 9.06 15.06
CA VAL A 696 -5.00 8.82 14.59
C VAL A 696 -4.80 9.48 13.24
N ILE A 697 -3.92 10.48 13.20
CA ILE A 697 -3.31 11.02 12.00
C ILE A 697 -2.03 10.22 11.76
N GLN A 698 -1.94 9.53 10.63
CA GLN A 698 -0.69 8.92 10.18
C GLN A 698 0.09 9.91 9.31
N ASP A 699 1.39 9.99 9.53
CA ASP A 699 2.32 10.68 8.65
C ASP A 699 2.72 9.79 7.46
N ILE A 700 2.68 10.33 6.24
CA ILE A 700 2.88 9.57 5.00
C ILE A 700 3.83 10.29 4.04
N VAL A 701 4.66 9.51 3.34
CA VAL A 701 5.66 10.01 2.39
C VAL A 701 5.31 9.48 1.00
N VAL A 702 4.98 10.37 0.07
CA VAL A 702 4.78 10.02 -1.35
C VAL A 702 5.96 10.44 -2.24
N ASN A 703 6.88 11.26 -1.72
CA ASN A 703 7.94 11.87 -2.52
C ASN A 703 9.17 10.98 -2.70
N HIS A 704 9.59 10.22 -1.70
CA HIS A 704 10.92 9.62 -1.68
C HIS A 704 11.01 8.32 -0.89
N THR A 705 11.99 7.48 -1.22
CA THR A 705 12.40 6.31 -0.41
C THR A 705 13.70 6.59 0.33
N GLY A 706 14.09 5.71 1.26
CA GLY A 706 15.47 5.68 1.73
C GLY A 706 16.46 5.26 0.63
N ASN A 707 17.77 5.45 0.89
CA ASN A 707 18.84 5.20 -0.08
C ASN A 707 19.07 3.71 -0.47
N PHE A 708 18.28 2.78 0.10
CA PHE A 708 18.24 1.36 -0.29
C PHE A 708 17.24 1.05 -1.41
N GLY A 709 16.39 2.01 -1.78
CA GLY A 709 15.30 1.85 -2.74
C GLY A 709 14.05 1.20 -2.12
N GLU A 710 13.01 1.03 -2.94
CA GLU A 710 11.73 0.40 -2.56
C GLU A 710 11.70 -1.09 -2.95
N GLU A 711 11.31 -1.97 -2.03
CA GLU A 711 11.33 -3.44 -2.24
C GLU A 711 10.45 -3.89 -3.43
N ASN A 712 9.28 -3.28 -3.62
CA ASN A 712 8.27 -3.70 -4.59
C ASN A 712 8.37 -2.93 -5.90
N LEU A 713 8.64 -1.61 -5.86
CA LEU A 713 8.83 -0.80 -7.08
C LEU A 713 10.21 -0.98 -7.71
N PHE A 714 11.27 -1.12 -6.90
CA PHE A 714 12.64 -1.21 -7.41
C PHE A 714 13.52 -2.19 -6.61
N PRO A 715 13.19 -3.50 -6.62
CA PRO A 715 13.85 -4.52 -5.80
C PRO A 715 15.38 -4.50 -5.94
N MET A 716 16.03 -3.98 -4.89
CA MET A 716 17.46 -4.06 -4.66
C MET A 716 17.75 -4.76 -3.32
N PHE A 717 17.06 -4.35 -2.27
CA PHE A 717 17.19 -4.85 -0.91
C PHE A 717 15.83 -5.22 -0.31
N LYS A 718 15.84 -6.08 0.70
CA LYS A 718 14.75 -6.26 1.66
C LYS A 718 15.28 -6.64 3.05
N LYS A 719 14.41 -6.60 4.06
CA LYS A 719 14.76 -7.00 5.43
C LYS A 719 14.70 -8.52 5.61
N ASP A 720 15.62 -9.05 6.42
CA ASP A 720 15.64 -10.43 6.92
C ASP A 720 15.16 -10.43 8.36
N GLU A 721 13.87 -10.64 8.55
CA GLU A 721 13.21 -10.52 9.85
C GLU A 721 13.60 -11.65 10.82
N THR A 722 14.47 -12.58 10.40
CA THR A 722 15.12 -13.58 11.26
C THR A 722 16.45 -13.09 11.87
N LYS A 723 16.93 -11.89 11.52
CA LYS A 723 18.21 -11.33 11.96
C LYS A 723 18.06 -10.04 12.78
N PRO A 724 18.98 -9.76 13.73
CA PRO A 724 19.05 -8.46 14.41
C PRO A 724 19.12 -7.29 13.44
N ASP A 725 18.40 -6.20 13.74
CA ASP A 725 18.30 -5.01 12.88
C ASP A 725 19.66 -4.30 12.77
N THR A 726 20.38 -4.63 11.72
CA THR A 726 21.77 -4.26 11.46
C THR A 726 21.99 -4.31 9.94
N ILE A 727 23.13 -3.86 9.43
CA ILE A 727 23.45 -3.98 8.00
C ILE A 727 23.39 -5.44 7.46
N ALA A 728 23.53 -6.45 8.34
CA ALA A 728 23.40 -7.87 7.98
C ALA A 728 21.94 -8.35 7.79
N ASN A 729 20.95 -7.55 8.22
CA ASN A 729 19.53 -7.76 8.00
C ASN A 729 19.16 -7.49 6.52
N LEU A 730 19.82 -6.52 5.86
CA LEU A 730 19.47 -6.07 4.52
C LEU A 730 19.99 -7.03 3.43
N LEU A 731 19.11 -7.92 2.98
CA LEU A 731 19.37 -8.89 1.91
C LEU A 731 19.35 -8.22 0.54
N LYS A 732 20.44 -8.35 -0.22
CA LYS A 732 20.40 -8.09 -1.67
C LYS A 732 19.47 -9.11 -2.34
N ILE A 733 18.49 -8.61 -3.08
CA ILE A 733 17.53 -9.41 -3.86
C ILE A 733 17.69 -9.20 -5.38
N THR A 734 18.82 -8.61 -5.79
CA THR A 734 19.05 -8.21 -7.19
C THR A 734 20.45 -8.54 -7.69
N ASN A 735 20.53 -8.90 -8.96
CA ASN A 735 21.79 -9.00 -9.72
C ASN A 735 22.14 -7.69 -10.45
N LYS A 736 21.35 -6.60 -10.26
CA LYS A 736 21.65 -5.27 -10.83
C LYS A 736 22.87 -4.59 -10.18
N LEU A 737 23.18 -4.93 -8.92
CA LEU A 737 24.30 -4.32 -8.19
C LEU A 737 25.65 -4.85 -8.71
N PRO A 738 26.72 -4.03 -8.75
CA PRO A 738 28.05 -4.46 -9.19
C PRO A 738 28.56 -5.70 -8.45
N ALA A 739 29.26 -6.60 -9.15
CA ALA A 739 29.76 -7.85 -8.57
C ALA A 739 30.71 -7.65 -7.36
N ASN A 740 31.34 -6.47 -7.25
CA ASN A 740 32.20 -6.08 -6.14
C ASN A 740 31.51 -5.24 -5.05
N TYR A 741 30.18 -5.09 -5.08
CA TYR A 741 29.42 -4.21 -4.18
C TYR A 741 29.72 -4.45 -2.69
N ASP A 742 29.87 -5.70 -2.25
CA ASP A 742 30.13 -6.03 -0.83
C ASP A 742 31.54 -5.64 -0.37
N SER A 743 32.43 -5.30 -1.31
CA SER A 743 33.81 -4.83 -1.07
C SER A 743 33.98 -3.32 -1.29
N MET A 744 32.91 -2.62 -1.68
CA MET A 744 32.89 -1.16 -1.81
C MET A 744 32.82 -0.47 -0.44
N THR A 745 33.30 0.77 -0.35
CA THR A 745 33.04 1.63 0.84
C THR A 745 31.54 1.97 0.94
N PRO A 746 31.01 2.38 2.12
CA PRO A 746 29.62 2.81 2.25
C PRO A 746 29.22 3.89 1.23
N ASP A 747 30.10 4.87 0.97
CA ASP A 747 29.87 5.90 -0.05
C ASP A 747 29.78 5.30 -1.46
N GLN A 748 30.66 4.36 -1.81
CA GLN A 748 30.64 3.67 -3.10
C GLN A 748 29.40 2.77 -3.24
N GLN A 749 28.96 2.12 -2.16
CA GLN A 749 27.71 1.34 -2.12
C GLN A 749 26.48 2.24 -2.29
N TYR A 750 26.46 3.42 -1.66
CA TYR A 750 25.45 4.44 -1.89
C TYR A 750 25.46 4.93 -3.34
N GLN A 751 26.61 5.33 -3.88
CA GLN A 751 26.73 5.78 -5.27
C GLN A 751 26.36 4.68 -6.29
N ALA A 752 26.65 3.40 -6.02
CA ALA A 752 26.24 2.29 -6.88
C ALA A 752 24.71 2.08 -6.90
N ARG A 753 24.03 2.20 -5.75
CA ARG A 753 22.56 2.19 -5.67
C ARG A 753 21.96 3.41 -6.37
N LEU A 754 22.49 4.59 -6.08
CA LEU A 754 22.07 5.86 -6.69
C LEU A 754 22.25 5.83 -8.22
N ALA A 755 23.32 5.22 -8.74
CA ALA A 755 23.53 5.06 -10.17
C ALA A 755 22.47 4.18 -10.84
N LEU A 756 21.91 3.17 -10.16
CA LEU A 756 20.81 2.36 -10.69
C LEU A 756 19.47 3.11 -10.67
N MET A 757 19.22 3.91 -9.62
CA MET A 757 17.98 4.67 -9.44
C MET A 757 17.96 5.97 -10.26
N LYS A 758 19.10 6.65 -10.46
CA LYS A 758 19.19 7.94 -11.17
C LYS A 758 19.76 7.81 -12.60
N THR A 759 19.46 6.69 -13.29
CA THR A 759 19.81 6.42 -14.69
C THR A 759 18.57 5.89 -15.42
N ALA A 760 18.20 6.51 -16.55
CA ALA A 760 16.92 6.28 -17.21
C ALA A 760 16.77 4.83 -17.72
N GLU A 761 17.86 4.29 -18.27
CA GLU A 761 17.97 2.97 -18.86
C GLU A 761 17.82 1.82 -17.85
N THR A 762 17.94 2.09 -16.55
CA THR A 762 17.92 1.07 -15.48
C THR A 762 16.77 1.20 -14.50
N ASN A 763 16.15 2.39 -14.39
CA ASN A 763 15.15 2.70 -13.36
C ASN A 763 13.68 2.52 -13.82
N ASN A 764 13.38 2.52 -15.12
CA ASN A 764 12.02 2.43 -15.71
C ASN A 764 11.05 3.59 -15.33
N ASN A 765 11.57 4.79 -15.08
CA ASN A 765 10.83 5.94 -14.55
C ASN A 765 10.13 5.66 -13.20
N ILE A 766 10.71 4.83 -12.32
CA ILE A 766 10.29 4.69 -10.92
C ILE A 766 10.83 5.86 -10.07
N TYR A 767 12.01 6.35 -10.40
CA TYR A 767 12.67 7.50 -9.76
C TYR A 767 12.92 8.60 -10.78
N HIS A 768 12.87 9.87 -10.36
CA HIS A 768 13.28 10.97 -11.23
C HIS A 768 14.78 10.88 -11.53
N THR A 769 15.21 11.15 -12.76
CA THR A 769 16.64 11.11 -13.14
C THR A 769 17.40 12.40 -12.84
N GLU A 770 16.68 13.47 -12.46
CA GLU A 770 17.27 14.74 -12.04
C GLU A 770 18.02 14.58 -10.70
N LYS A 771 19.13 15.32 -10.59
CA LYS A 771 20.16 15.22 -9.54
C LYS A 771 20.48 16.58 -8.91
N SER A 772 20.19 17.67 -9.61
CA SER A 772 20.20 19.03 -9.07
C SER A 772 18.87 19.34 -8.39
N LEU A 773 18.92 20.12 -7.32
CA LEU A 773 17.75 20.65 -6.64
C LEU A 773 17.99 22.14 -6.39
N SER A 774 17.00 22.96 -6.70
CA SER A 774 16.95 24.38 -6.38
C SER A 774 15.56 24.70 -5.86
N TRP A 775 15.50 25.11 -4.59
CA TRP A 775 14.28 25.19 -3.77
C TRP A 775 13.21 26.15 -4.34
N GLU A 776 13.64 27.16 -5.09
CA GLU A 776 12.79 28.17 -5.73
C GLU A 776 12.65 27.94 -7.25
N SER A 777 12.67 26.69 -7.71
CA SER A 777 12.55 26.34 -9.14
C SER A 777 11.87 24.98 -9.36
N TYR A 778 11.55 24.64 -10.62
CA TYR A 778 10.91 23.38 -10.97
C TYR A 778 11.70 22.13 -10.54
N THR A 779 13.03 22.20 -10.39
CA THR A 779 13.83 21.06 -9.89
C THR A 779 13.58 20.77 -8.41
N VAL A 780 12.79 21.57 -7.68
CA VAL A 780 12.26 21.17 -6.37
C VAL A 780 11.26 20.01 -6.47
N GLN A 781 10.59 19.83 -7.62
CA GLN A 781 9.59 18.77 -7.85
C GLN A 781 10.12 17.51 -8.55
N THR A 782 11.43 17.44 -8.79
CA THR A 782 12.09 16.33 -9.51
C THR A 782 13.52 16.02 -9.02
N GLY A 783 14.12 16.94 -8.27
CA GLY A 783 15.48 16.84 -7.73
C GLY A 783 15.50 16.18 -6.35
N GLN A 784 16.63 15.53 -6.03
CA GLN A 784 16.76 14.74 -4.81
C GLN A 784 16.98 15.62 -3.56
N ILE A 785 16.09 15.52 -2.57
CA ILE A 785 16.24 16.18 -1.26
C ILE A 785 17.23 15.40 -0.39
N ALA A 786 17.88 16.08 0.58
CA ALA A 786 18.78 15.56 1.63
C ALA A 786 20.04 14.74 1.20
N GLY A 787 20.01 14.06 0.06
CA GLY A 787 21.01 13.10 -0.38
C GLY A 787 20.50 11.67 -0.27
N ASP A 788 19.90 11.28 0.84
CA ASP A 788 19.42 9.93 1.13
C ASP A 788 17.92 9.70 0.86
N CYS A 789 17.11 10.76 0.84
CA CYS A 789 15.73 10.75 0.35
C CYS A 789 15.69 10.63 -1.19
N VAL A 790 15.65 9.41 -1.73
CA VAL A 790 15.71 9.17 -3.19
C VAL A 790 14.34 9.41 -3.85
N ASP A 791 14.31 10.45 -4.68
CA ASP A 791 13.10 11.07 -5.26
C ASP A 791 12.35 10.19 -6.28
N LEU A 792 11.11 9.83 -5.95
CA LEU A 792 10.19 9.00 -6.73
C LEU A 792 9.52 9.79 -7.85
N ASN A 793 9.29 9.13 -8.99
CA ASN A 793 8.60 9.69 -10.14
C ASN A 793 7.08 9.44 -10.00
N THR A 794 6.39 10.33 -9.29
CA THR A 794 4.95 10.19 -8.98
C THR A 794 4.04 10.34 -10.20
N GLU A 795 4.57 10.90 -11.28
CA GLU A 795 3.99 11.04 -12.60
C GLU A 795 3.83 9.69 -13.29
N ASN A 796 4.58 8.66 -12.89
CA ASN A 796 4.42 7.30 -13.37
C ASN A 796 3.22 6.61 -12.67
N PRO A 797 2.19 6.14 -13.41
CA PRO A 797 1.04 5.42 -12.85
C PRO A 797 1.40 4.21 -11.99
N VAL A 798 2.52 3.53 -12.27
CA VAL A 798 2.97 2.38 -11.45
C VAL A 798 3.37 2.82 -10.03
N VAL A 799 3.99 4.01 -9.92
CA VAL A 799 4.45 4.56 -8.64
C VAL A 799 3.27 5.11 -7.84
N ASN A 800 2.42 5.94 -8.46
CA ASN A 800 1.29 6.53 -7.73
C ASN A 800 0.22 5.50 -7.35
N GLN A 801 -0.07 4.50 -8.19
CA GLN A 801 -0.98 3.40 -7.82
C GLN A 801 -0.44 2.58 -6.65
N TYR A 802 0.85 2.22 -6.66
CA TYR A 802 1.45 1.49 -5.54
C TYR A 802 1.43 2.28 -4.23
N LEU A 803 1.69 3.58 -4.27
CA LEU A 803 1.58 4.46 -3.09
C LEU A 803 0.12 4.57 -2.61
N ILE A 804 -0.85 4.65 -3.53
CA ILE A 804 -2.28 4.61 -3.20
C ILE A 804 -2.66 3.30 -2.52
N ASP A 805 -2.27 2.15 -3.08
CA ASP A 805 -2.59 0.83 -2.54
C ASP A 805 -1.86 0.56 -1.22
N SER A 806 -0.64 1.07 -1.05
CA SER A 806 0.09 1.06 0.23
C SER A 806 -0.66 1.89 1.28
N TYR A 807 -1.08 3.11 0.95
CA TYR A 807 -1.71 4.00 1.93
C TYR A 807 -3.17 3.68 2.22
N ASN A 808 -3.92 3.12 1.27
CA ASN A 808 -5.28 2.60 1.48
C ASN A 808 -5.33 1.53 2.59
N GLN A 809 -4.30 0.68 2.73
CA GLN A 809 -4.24 -0.34 3.78
C GLN A 809 -4.23 0.26 5.20
N TYR A 810 -3.66 1.44 5.41
CA TYR A 810 -3.70 2.10 6.72
C TYR A 810 -5.05 2.79 6.97
N ILE A 811 -5.72 3.29 5.92
CA ILE A 811 -7.13 3.73 6.01
C ILE A 811 -8.02 2.54 6.42
N ASP A 812 -7.77 1.34 5.87
CA ASP A 812 -8.47 0.09 6.20
C ASP A 812 -8.20 -0.41 7.63
N MET A 813 -7.07 -0.05 8.24
CA MET A 813 -6.79 -0.27 9.67
C MET A 813 -7.52 0.74 10.57
N GLY A 814 -8.13 1.77 9.99
CA GLY A 814 -8.98 2.74 10.69
C GLY A 814 -8.41 4.15 10.85
N VAL A 815 -7.25 4.48 10.26
CA VAL A 815 -6.64 5.82 10.31
C VAL A 815 -7.67 6.91 9.96
N ASP A 816 -7.61 8.05 10.67
CA ASP A 816 -8.61 9.12 10.60
C ASP A 816 -8.22 10.28 9.67
N ALA A 817 -6.91 10.42 9.42
CA ALA A 817 -6.34 11.48 8.62
C ALA A 817 -4.90 11.17 8.18
N PHE A 818 -4.42 11.88 7.17
CA PHE A 818 -3.02 11.90 6.79
C PHE A 818 -2.39 13.29 6.96
N ARG A 819 -1.20 13.34 7.58
CA ARG A 819 -0.23 14.41 7.31
C ARG A 819 0.62 13.94 6.14
N VAL A 820 0.68 14.72 5.09
CA VAL A 820 1.48 14.40 3.90
C VAL A 820 2.82 15.13 4.01
N ASP A 821 3.91 14.37 3.96
CA ASP A 821 5.27 14.86 3.97
C ASP A 821 5.65 15.61 2.69
N THR A 822 6.58 16.56 2.81
CA THR A 822 7.33 17.20 1.70
C THR A 822 6.49 17.69 0.50
N VAL A 823 5.22 18.05 0.69
CA VAL A 823 4.22 18.31 -0.39
C VAL A 823 4.67 19.29 -1.47
N LYS A 824 5.53 20.27 -1.19
CA LYS A 824 6.06 21.18 -2.23
C LYS A 824 6.91 20.49 -3.30
N HIS A 825 7.38 19.27 -3.02
CA HIS A 825 8.23 18.45 -3.89
C HIS A 825 7.43 17.49 -4.79
N VAL A 826 6.11 17.34 -4.58
CA VAL A 826 5.22 16.60 -5.50
C VAL A 826 4.24 17.58 -6.14
N SER A 827 3.98 17.44 -7.43
CA SER A 827 3.11 18.38 -8.14
C SER A 827 1.66 18.32 -7.66
N ARG A 828 1.04 19.50 -7.51
CA ARG A 828 -0.39 19.64 -7.17
C ARG A 828 -1.29 18.89 -8.17
N TYR A 829 -0.92 18.82 -9.45
CA TYR A 829 -1.63 18.03 -10.45
C TYR A 829 -1.77 16.56 -10.06
N ILE A 830 -0.68 15.95 -9.57
CA ILE A 830 -0.67 14.54 -9.15
C ILE A 830 -1.50 14.35 -7.87
N PHE A 831 -1.43 15.28 -6.91
CA PHE A 831 -2.32 15.26 -5.74
C PHE A 831 -3.80 15.37 -6.12
N ASN A 832 -4.17 16.33 -6.97
CA ASN A 832 -5.55 16.57 -7.40
C ASN A 832 -6.12 15.43 -8.26
N LYS A 833 -5.27 14.72 -9.02
CA LYS A 833 -5.70 13.67 -9.95
C LYS A 833 -5.71 12.27 -9.34
N TYR A 834 -4.71 11.93 -8.53
CA TYR A 834 -4.50 10.56 -8.04
C TYR A 834 -4.69 10.45 -6.53
N PHE A 835 -3.83 11.09 -5.73
CA PHE A 835 -3.73 10.82 -4.29
C PHE A 835 -4.96 11.29 -3.49
N VAL A 836 -5.35 12.56 -3.62
CA VAL A 836 -6.45 13.14 -2.81
C VAL A 836 -7.81 12.52 -3.16
N PRO A 837 -8.16 12.26 -4.44
CA PRO A 837 -9.37 11.51 -4.78
C PRO A 837 -9.38 10.11 -4.17
N ALA A 838 -8.33 9.31 -4.36
CA ALA A 838 -8.30 7.91 -3.92
C ALA A 838 -8.43 7.77 -2.39
N TRP A 839 -7.71 8.59 -1.62
CA TRP A 839 -7.80 8.55 -0.15
C TRP A 839 -9.14 9.07 0.38
N LYS A 840 -9.83 9.99 -0.33
CA LYS A 840 -11.20 10.41 0.01
C LYS A 840 -12.28 9.44 -0.46
N GLU A 841 -12.04 8.66 -1.51
CA GLU A 841 -12.91 7.55 -1.87
C GLU A 841 -12.85 6.45 -0.81
N ARG A 842 -11.64 6.08 -0.36
CA ARG A 842 -11.44 5.00 0.63
C ARG A 842 -11.74 5.41 2.07
N GLY A 843 -11.35 6.62 2.48
CA GLY A 843 -11.57 7.16 3.81
C GLY A 843 -12.91 7.90 3.97
N GLY A 844 -13.62 8.17 2.87
CA GLY A 844 -14.83 8.99 2.85
C GLY A 844 -14.56 10.50 2.74
N SER A 845 -15.61 11.27 2.46
CA SER A 845 -15.55 12.74 2.25
C SER A 845 -14.84 13.49 3.37
N ASP A 846 -15.04 13.02 4.60
CA ASP A 846 -14.61 13.65 5.85
C ASP A 846 -13.16 13.27 6.23
N PHE A 847 -12.53 12.34 5.51
CA PHE A 847 -11.14 11.96 5.73
C PHE A 847 -10.23 13.18 5.53
N PHE A 848 -9.52 13.58 6.57
CA PHE A 848 -8.76 14.82 6.58
C PHE A 848 -7.33 14.57 6.07
N ILE A 849 -6.88 15.41 5.14
CA ILE A 849 -5.55 15.31 4.52
C ILE A 849 -4.94 16.70 4.65
N PHE A 850 -3.76 16.81 5.25
CA PHE A 850 -3.05 18.09 5.33
C PHE A 850 -1.58 17.98 4.97
N GLY A 851 -1.11 18.87 4.10
CA GLY A 851 0.24 18.83 3.54
C GLY A 851 1.27 19.68 4.27
N GLU A 852 2.51 19.19 4.34
CA GLU A 852 3.67 20.01 4.64
C GLU A 852 4.22 20.71 3.39
N VAL A 853 3.76 21.94 3.16
CA VAL A 853 4.33 22.80 2.11
C VAL A 853 5.42 23.66 2.75
N ALA A 854 6.62 23.10 2.93
CA ALA A 854 7.70 23.69 3.75
C ALA A 854 8.30 24.99 3.17
N THR A 855 7.61 26.11 3.40
CA THR A 855 8.05 27.47 3.04
C THR A 855 8.75 28.14 4.23
N ARG A 856 10.08 28.26 4.17
CA ARG A 856 10.89 29.01 5.16
C ARG A 856 10.83 30.52 4.94
N TYR A 857 9.62 31.03 4.76
CA TYR A 857 9.34 32.41 4.38
C TYR A 857 8.11 32.92 5.10
N ARG A 858 8.06 34.23 5.39
CA ARG A 858 6.88 34.84 6.01
C ARG A 858 5.78 35.12 4.99
N ASP A 859 6.12 35.44 3.74
CA ASP A 859 5.09 35.74 2.73
C ASP A 859 4.29 34.50 2.31
N VAL A 860 2.99 34.69 2.12
CA VAL A 860 2.01 33.65 1.69
C VAL A 860 2.29 33.08 0.29
N TRP A 861 3.11 33.77 -0.50
CA TRP A 861 3.59 33.32 -1.81
C TRP A 861 5.12 33.26 -1.80
N ASN A 862 5.67 32.08 -1.49
CA ASN A 862 7.11 31.83 -1.35
C ASN A 862 7.87 32.22 -2.63
N SER A 863 8.78 33.19 -2.52
CA SER A 863 9.51 33.81 -3.65
C SER A 863 8.63 34.29 -4.82
N GLY A 864 7.33 34.53 -4.59
CA GLY A 864 6.36 34.87 -5.63
C GLY A 864 5.96 33.71 -6.55
N ILE A 865 6.24 32.45 -6.18
CA ILE A 865 5.99 31.25 -6.98
C ILE A 865 4.85 30.43 -6.33
N PRO A 866 3.62 30.48 -6.86
CA PRO A 866 2.50 29.68 -6.36
C PRO A 866 2.77 28.19 -6.22
N ALA A 867 3.42 27.56 -7.21
CA ALA A 867 3.64 26.11 -7.25
C ALA A 867 4.41 25.51 -6.04
N ILE A 868 5.06 26.35 -5.23
CA ILE A 868 5.83 25.97 -4.03
C ILE A 868 5.32 26.63 -2.74
N SER A 869 4.09 27.17 -2.75
CA SER A 869 3.51 27.99 -1.67
C SER A 869 2.33 27.30 -0.97
N THR A 870 2.19 27.48 0.36
CA THR A 870 1.13 26.83 1.17
C THR A 870 -0.30 26.91 0.62
N PRO A 871 -0.86 28.08 0.22
CA PRO A 871 -2.24 28.15 -0.26
C PRO A 871 -2.51 27.30 -1.51
N PHE A 872 -1.51 27.15 -2.38
CA PHE A 872 -1.64 26.59 -3.73
C PHE A 872 -2.27 25.21 -3.76
N TYR A 873 -1.88 24.36 -2.80
CA TYR A 873 -2.29 22.96 -2.66
C TYR A 873 -3.70 22.80 -2.09
N THR A 874 -4.31 23.87 -1.56
CA THR A 874 -5.71 23.86 -1.08
C THR A 874 -6.75 23.99 -2.21
N TRP A 875 -6.31 24.20 -3.44
CA TRP A 875 -7.15 24.43 -4.61
C TRP A 875 -7.07 23.31 -5.66
N LYS A 876 -8.21 23.00 -6.28
CA LYS A 876 -8.25 22.25 -7.53
C LYS A 876 -7.50 22.99 -8.63
N SER A 877 -6.93 22.24 -9.57
CA SER A 877 -6.31 22.76 -10.78
C SER A 877 -7.32 23.60 -11.58
N ALA A 878 -6.92 24.82 -11.97
CA ALA A 878 -7.85 25.86 -12.44
C ALA A 878 -8.42 25.66 -13.87
N LYS A 879 -7.93 24.65 -14.59
CA LYS A 879 -8.31 24.26 -15.95
C LYS A 879 -7.93 22.80 -16.18
N SER A 880 -8.33 22.23 -17.32
CA SER A 880 -7.85 20.91 -17.74
C SER A 880 -6.42 20.94 -18.30
N TYR A 881 -5.73 19.81 -18.17
CA TYR A 881 -4.35 19.58 -18.60
C TYR A 881 -4.22 18.36 -19.54
N PRO A 882 -3.10 18.19 -20.27
CA PRO A 882 -2.95 17.15 -21.31
C PRO A 882 -3.20 15.70 -20.86
N GLY A 883 -3.00 15.39 -19.58
CA GLY A 883 -3.22 14.08 -18.99
C GLY A 883 -4.65 13.82 -18.53
N ASP A 884 -5.58 14.77 -18.65
CA ASP A 884 -6.94 14.58 -18.16
C ASP A 884 -7.69 13.59 -19.07
N GLY A 885 -8.25 12.54 -18.45
CA GLY A 885 -8.78 11.39 -19.19
C GLY A 885 -7.72 10.41 -19.72
N GLN A 886 -6.43 10.61 -19.41
CA GLN A 886 -5.33 9.66 -19.69
C GLN A 886 -4.73 9.12 -18.39
N ASN A 887 -4.15 7.92 -18.43
CA ASN A 887 -3.42 7.32 -17.30
C ASN A 887 -2.05 6.79 -17.77
N ASP A 888 -1.20 7.71 -18.23
CA ASP A 888 0.16 7.41 -18.69
C ASP A 888 1.18 8.45 -18.21
N TYR A 889 2.44 8.03 -18.12
CA TYR A 889 3.55 8.85 -17.64
C TYR A 889 3.83 10.09 -18.51
N ALA A 890 3.74 10.00 -19.83
CA ALA A 890 4.09 11.11 -20.72
C ALA A 890 3.06 12.24 -20.60
N SER A 891 1.76 11.92 -20.61
CA SER A 891 0.70 12.91 -20.46
C SER A 891 0.63 13.49 -19.04
N ASN A 892 0.94 12.68 -18.01
CA ASN A 892 1.10 13.18 -16.63
C ASN A 892 2.28 14.19 -16.54
N LYS A 893 3.46 13.81 -17.03
CA LYS A 893 4.66 14.68 -17.02
C LYS A 893 4.42 16.01 -17.75
N LEU A 894 3.82 15.97 -18.93
CA LEU A 894 3.44 17.18 -19.68
C LEU A 894 2.43 18.06 -18.91
N SER A 895 1.56 17.46 -18.10
CA SER A 895 0.59 18.19 -17.28
C SER A 895 1.23 18.88 -16.08
N VAL A 896 2.20 18.23 -15.45
CA VAL A 896 2.99 18.80 -14.35
C VAL A 896 3.86 19.97 -14.84
N GLU A 897 4.56 19.79 -15.96
CA GLU A 897 5.36 20.85 -16.59
C GLU A 897 4.48 22.05 -17.01
N GLN A 898 3.28 21.78 -17.51
CA GLN A 898 2.33 22.82 -17.91
C GLN A 898 1.68 23.52 -16.70
N GLU A 899 1.24 22.80 -15.65
CA GLU A 899 0.69 23.43 -14.44
C GLU A 899 1.75 24.29 -13.73
N TRP A 900 3.02 23.87 -13.69
CA TRP A 900 4.11 24.71 -13.20
C TRP A 900 4.22 26.01 -14.04
N ALA A 901 4.24 25.91 -15.36
CA ALA A 901 4.36 27.06 -16.26
C ALA A 901 3.18 28.06 -16.11
N ASP A 902 1.95 27.55 -16.05
CA ASP A 902 0.73 28.36 -15.84
C ASP A 902 0.72 29.07 -14.47
N ASN A 903 1.38 28.49 -13.46
CA ASN A 903 1.39 29.00 -12.08
C ASN A 903 2.77 29.56 -11.68
N SER A 904 3.50 30.08 -12.67
CA SER A 904 4.80 30.77 -12.52
C SER A 904 4.69 32.20 -11.96
N THR A 905 3.49 32.70 -11.69
CA THR A 905 3.22 34.02 -11.12
C THR A 905 1.98 34.02 -10.23
N THR A 906 1.95 34.89 -9.22
CA THR A 906 0.80 35.10 -8.33
C THR A 906 -0.38 35.81 -8.99
N ALA A 907 -0.18 36.40 -10.17
CA ALA A 907 -1.26 37.06 -10.91
C ALA A 907 -2.33 36.05 -11.35
N GLY A 908 -3.58 36.30 -10.96
CA GLY A 908 -4.72 35.42 -11.29
C GLY A 908 -4.89 34.20 -10.40
N GLN A 909 -4.08 34.03 -9.35
CA GLN A 909 -4.33 33.00 -8.32
C GLN A 909 -5.68 33.26 -7.61
N PRO A 910 -6.44 32.20 -7.28
CA PRO A 910 -7.78 32.34 -6.71
C PRO A 910 -7.78 32.93 -5.30
N THR A 911 -8.92 33.51 -4.92
CA THR A 911 -9.17 33.96 -3.54
C THR A 911 -10.51 33.44 -3.02
N SER A 912 -10.65 33.43 -1.69
CA SER A 912 -11.77 32.91 -0.93
C SER A 912 -12.19 33.87 0.19
N ASN A 913 -13.47 33.91 0.50
CA ASN A 913 -13.99 34.53 1.72
C ASN A 913 -14.32 33.52 2.83
N ASN A 914 -14.07 32.21 2.63
CA ASN A 914 -14.55 31.13 3.51
C ASN A 914 -14.14 31.26 4.99
N ALA A 915 -13.00 31.88 5.30
CA ALA A 915 -12.54 32.10 6.66
C ALA A 915 -13.12 33.36 7.34
N PHE A 916 -13.81 34.24 6.59
CA PHE A 916 -14.15 35.60 7.01
C PHE A 916 -15.65 35.79 7.29
N LEU A 917 -16.01 36.58 8.31
CA LEU A 917 -17.40 36.97 8.56
C LEU A 917 -17.80 38.13 7.64
N ILE A 918 -19.04 38.10 7.15
CA ILE A 918 -19.67 39.25 6.51
C ILE A 918 -20.19 40.17 7.63
N GLY A 919 -19.31 41.09 8.08
CA GLY A 919 -19.52 41.93 9.26
C GLY A 919 -19.46 41.13 10.56
N ASN A 920 -20.61 40.61 10.98
CA ASN A 920 -20.78 39.67 12.10
C ASN A 920 -21.52 38.38 11.70
N ASN A 921 -21.91 38.23 10.43
CA ASN A 921 -22.69 37.09 9.97
C ASN A 921 -21.78 35.99 9.45
N TYR A 922 -22.05 34.76 9.89
CA TYR A 922 -21.49 33.56 9.27
C TYR A 922 -22.20 33.32 7.94
N HIS A 923 -21.49 32.75 6.96
CA HIS A 923 -22.09 32.23 5.73
C HIS A 923 -21.60 30.82 5.43
N THR A 924 -22.35 30.07 4.63
CA THR A 924 -21.90 28.78 4.10
C THR A 924 -20.62 28.99 3.27
N PRO A 925 -19.53 28.25 3.54
CA PRO A 925 -18.33 28.28 2.70
C PRO A 925 -18.58 27.72 1.30
N ASP A 926 -17.88 28.26 0.29
CA ASP A 926 -17.80 27.69 -1.05
C ASP A 926 -16.55 26.78 -1.18
N TYR A 927 -16.79 25.48 -1.16
CA TYR A 927 -15.76 24.45 -1.35
C TYR A 927 -15.72 23.87 -2.77
N SER A 928 -16.39 24.50 -3.76
CA SER A 928 -16.43 24.02 -5.16
C SER A 928 -15.04 23.75 -5.74
N MET A 929 -14.09 24.64 -5.46
CA MET A 929 -12.69 24.58 -5.89
C MET A 929 -11.69 24.11 -4.81
N LYS A 930 -12.15 23.59 -3.66
CA LYS A 930 -11.26 22.98 -2.65
C LYS A 930 -10.65 21.70 -3.21
N SER A 931 -9.33 21.52 -3.15
CA SER A 931 -8.65 20.29 -3.61
C SER A 931 -9.12 19.04 -2.85
N GLY A 932 -9.37 19.21 -1.54
CA GLY A 932 -9.60 18.12 -0.59
C GLY A 932 -8.41 17.88 0.34
N MET A 933 -7.27 18.53 0.08
CA MET A 933 -6.12 18.60 0.97
C MET A 933 -5.97 20.02 1.52
N ASP A 934 -5.83 20.15 2.83
CA ASP A 934 -5.45 21.39 3.50
C ASP A 934 -3.94 21.39 3.80
N VAL A 935 -3.42 22.31 4.63
CA VAL A 935 -1.97 22.44 4.85
C VAL A 935 -1.62 22.84 6.28
N ILE A 936 -0.35 22.62 6.64
CA ILE A 936 0.30 23.35 7.73
C ILE A 936 0.41 24.83 7.34
N ASP A 937 0.03 25.73 8.25
CA ASP A 937 0.11 27.18 8.09
C ASP A 937 1.57 27.67 8.24
N PHE A 938 2.46 27.32 7.31
CA PHE A 938 3.87 27.73 7.39
C PHE A 938 4.06 29.24 7.56
N PRO A 939 3.36 30.14 6.86
CA PRO A 939 3.44 31.58 7.09
C PRO A 939 3.14 31.97 8.55
N MET A 940 2.09 31.43 9.16
CA MET A 940 1.78 31.67 10.58
C MET A 940 2.81 31.03 11.51
N HIS A 941 3.25 29.80 11.21
CA HIS A 941 4.27 29.07 11.97
C HIS A 941 5.59 29.84 12.04
N TRP A 942 6.11 30.26 10.88
CA TRP A 942 7.34 31.04 10.74
C TRP A 942 7.26 32.38 11.48
N ALA A 943 6.05 32.88 11.78
CA ALA A 943 5.79 34.11 12.50
C ALA A 943 5.52 33.95 14.02
N PHE A 944 5.48 32.74 14.60
CA PHE A 944 5.24 32.53 16.06
C PHE A 944 6.37 33.00 17.01
N LYS A 945 7.32 33.81 16.54
CA LYS A 945 8.22 34.58 17.43
C LYS A 945 7.42 35.42 18.44
N THR A 946 6.28 35.96 18.01
CA THR A 946 5.22 36.48 18.89
C THR A 946 3.84 36.14 18.30
N ALA A 947 2.81 36.05 19.14
CA ALA A 947 1.44 35.88 18.64
C ALA A 947 1.00 37.07 17.77
N GLN A 948 1.53 38.27 18.01
CA GLN A 948 1.21 39.46 17.23
C GLN A 948 1.68 39.33 15.77
N GLU A 949 2.88 38.79 15.55
CA GLU A 949 3.42 38.49 14.22
C GLU A 949 2.59 37.38 13.56
N ALA A 950 2.37 36.25 14.24
CA ALA A 950 1.55 35.15 13.72
C ALA A 950 0.11 35.58 13.36
N PHE A 951 -0.55 36.37 14.20
CA PHE A 951 -1.88 36.94 13.94
C PHE A 951 -1.88 37.93 12.77
N SER A 952 -0.75 38.56 12.45
CA SER A 952 -0.63 39.46 11.30
C SER A 952 -0.63 38.73 9.96
N MET A 953 -0.32 37.42 9.95
CA MET A 953 -0.32 36.59 8.75
C MET A 953 -1.71 36.31 8.17
N ARG A 954 -2.77 36.65 8.93
CA ARG A 954 -4.17 36.63 8.48
C ARG A 954 -4.47 37.48 7.24
N SER A 955 -3.54 38.31 6.79
CA SER A 955 -3.58 39.01 5.50
C SER A 955 -3.50 38.04 4.30
N GLY A 956 -2.91 36.86 4.50
CA GLY A 956 -2.82 35.78 3.51
C GLY A 956 -4.03 34.84 3.48
N ASP A 957 -4.93 34.88 4.47
CA ASP A 957 -6.01 33.90 4.65
C ASP A 957 -6.94 33.79 3.44
N GLN A 958 -7.10 34.88 2.68
CA GLN A 958 -7.90 34.91 1.45
C GLN A 958 -7.34 34.05 0.31
N PHE A 959 -6.05 33.69 0.33
CA PHE A 959 -5.43 32.89 -0.74
C PHE A 959 -5.57 31.38 -0.51
N TYR A 960 -5.87 30.94 0.71
CA TYR A 960 -6.26 29.56 0.99
C TYR A 960 -7.71 29.35 0.56
N ASN A 961 -8.10 28.13 0.15
CA ASN A 961 -9.52 27.86 -0.10
C ASN A 961 -10.36 28.05 1.19
N ASP A 962 -9.85 27.62 2.35
CA ASP A 962 -10.42 27.96 3.66
C ASP A 962 -9.37 27.79 4.78
N ALA A 963 -8.76 28.91 5.19
CA ALA A 963 -7.74 28.95 6.24
C ALA A 963 -8.24 28.45 7.63
N THR A 964 -9.54 28.23 7.85
CA THR A 964 -10.04 27.63 9.11
C THR A 964 -9.64 26.16 9.27
N TRP A 965 -9.23 25.48 8.19
CA TRP A 965 -8.74 24.10 8.21
C TRP A 965 -7.21 23.98 8.40
N ASN A 966 -6.45 25.07 8.26
CA ASN A 966 -4.99 25.00 8.32
C ASN A 966 -4.50 24.48 9.69
N VAL A 967 -3.53 23.58 9.70
CA VAL A 967 -2.90 23.09 10.94
C VAL A 967 -1.83 24.09 11.40
N THR A 968 -1.83 24.43 12.69
CA THR A 968 -0.95 25.46 13.27
C THR A 968 -0.08 24.87 14.39
N TYR A 969 1.21 25.20 14.42
CA TYR A 969 2.12 24.85 15.52
C TYR A 969 3.22 25.90 15.71
N VAL A 970 3.77 26.02 16.93
CA VAL A 970 4.91 26.90 17.23
C VAL A 970 6.24 26.24 16.87
N ASP A 971 6.48 25.02 17.37
CA ASP A 971 7.63 24.20 17.01
C ASP A 971 7.21 22.76 16.65
N SER A 972 8.09 22.03 15.96
CA SER A 972 7.86 20.67 15.49
C SER A 972 9.13 19.81 15.56
N HIS A 973 9.05 18.62 14.98
CA HIS A 973 10.19 17.71 14.78
C HIS A 973 11.30 18.24 13.85
N ASP A 974 11.09 19.37 13.17
CA ASP A 974 12.04 19.94 12.19
C ASP A 974 12.28 21.45 12.39
N TYR A 975 11.23 22.20 12.77
CA TYR A 975 11.20 23.65 12.63
C TYR A 975 10.78 24.39 13.90
N ALA A 976 11.32 25.59 14.05
CA ALA A 976 10.84 26.64 14.94
C ALA A 976 10.75 27.99 14.19
N PRO A 977 10.10 29.02 14.76
CA PRO A 977 9.79 30.26 14.04
C PRO A 977 11.02 31.10 13.67
N ASP A 978 10.85 31.94 12.65
CA ASP A 978 11.89 32.84 12.17
C ASP A 978 12.40 33.80 13.27
N GLN A 979 13.72 33.96 13.33
CA GLN A 979 14.44 34.71 14.36
C GLN A 979 14.12 34.26 15.81
N ALA A 980 13.65 33.02 16.00
CA ALA A 980 13.50 32.34 17.28
C ALA A 980 14.06 30.90 17.14
N PRO A 981 15.40 30.78 17.20
CA PRO A 981 16.26 29.98 16.33
C PRO A 981 15.58 28.85 15.55
N GLU A 982 15.50 29.01 14.22
CA GLU A 982 14.73 28.18 13.28
C GLU A 982 14.96 26.65 13.37
N ASN A 983 16.13 26.24 13.88
CA ASN A 983 16.55 24.86 14.02
C ASN A 983 16.63 24.38 15.49
N GLN A 984 15.99 25.08 16.44
CA GLN A 984 15.99 24.75 17.87
C GLN A 984 14.58 24.75 18.47
N ARG A 985 14.29 23.86 19.44
CA ARG A 985 12.98 23.88 20.17
C ARG A 985 12.72 25.28 20.75
N PHE A 986 11.48 25.76 20.66
CA PHE A 986 11.18 27.19 20.78
C PHE A 986 11.72 27.83 22.08
N ALA A 987 12.72 28.69 21.93
CA ALA A 987 13.47 29.28 23.04
C ALA A 987 12.77 30.47 23.73
N GLY A 988 11.57 30.85 23.29
CA GLY A 988 10.80 31.99 23.83
C GLY A 988 10.44 31.84 25.32
N THR A 989 10.09 32.93 25.99
CA THR A 989 9.69 32.90 27.41
C THR A 989 8.37 32.15 27.62
N GLN A 990 8.12 31.60 28.81
CA GLN A 990 6.93 30.81 29.11
C GLN A 990 5.61 31.58 28.88
N ASP A 991 5.62 32.90 29.09
CA ASP A 991 4.48 33.78 28.80
C ASP A 991 4.33 34.10 27.29
N THR A 992 5.41 34.00 26.50
CA THR A 992 5.34 34.00 25.03
C THR A 992 4.77 32.68 24.51
N TRP A 993 5.17 31.55 25.09
CA TRP A 993 4.54 30.24 24.85
C TRP A 993 3.04 30.30 25.13
N ALA A 994 2.64 30.79 26.32
CA ALA A 994 1.23 30.94 26.68
C ALA A 994 0.45 31.87 25.74
N GLU A 995 1.06 32.96 25.26
CA GLU A 995 0.45 33.89 24.31
C GLU A 995 0.24 33.25 22.92
N ASN A 996 1.23 32.52 22.41
CA ASN A 996 1.11 31.77 21.15
C ASN A 996 0.01 30.71 21.24
N LEU A 997 -0.03 29.95 22.35
CA LEU A 997 -1.05 28.95 22.63
C LEU A 997 -2.45 29.59 22.71
N ALA A 998 -2.59 30.72 23.39
CA ALA A 998 -3.85 31.44 23.46
C ALA A 998 -4.36 31.84 22.07
N LEU A 999 -3.47 32.25 21.16
CA LEU A 999 -3.84 32.52 19.76
C LEU A 999 -4.25 31.24 19.01
N MET A 1000 -3.41 30.20 19.01
CA MET A 1000 -3.67 28.95 18.28
C MET A 1000 -5.02 28.31 18.61
N PHE A 1001 -5.39 28.28 19.89
CA PHE A 1001 -6.62 27.62 20.32
C PHE A 1001 -7.88 28.47 20.13
N THR A 1002 -7.76 29.81 20.09
CA THR A 1002 -8.91 30.72 19.97
C THR A 1002 -9.10 31.36 18.58
N PHE A 1003 -8.07 31.34 17.72
CA PHE A 1003 -8.13 31.83 16.34
C PHE A 1003 -8.48 30.71 15.34
N ARG A 1004 -8.44 30.99 14.03
CA ARG A 1004 -8.78 30.02 12.97
C ARG A 1004 -7.64 29.02 12.74
N GLY A 1005 -8.00 27.82 12.29
CA GLY A 1005 -7.09 26.70 12.11
C GLY A 1005 -7.26 25.65 13.22
N ILE A 1006 -6.45 24.61 13.12
CA ILE A 1006 -6.42 23.45 14.02
C ILE A 1006 -5.12 23.51 14.84
N PRO A 1007 -5.17 23.56 16.18
CA PRO A 1007 -3.96 23.64 17.00
C PRO A 1007 -3.28 22.28 17.11
N ALA A 1008 -2.00 22.22 16.73
CA ALA A 1008 -1.12 21.07 16.89
C ALA A 1008 0.05 21.41 17.83
N ILE A 1009 0.34 20.53 18.79
CA ILE A 1009 1.43 20.70 19.77
C ILE A 1009 2.39 19.52 19.68
N TYR A 1010 3.67 19.81 19.50
CA TYR A 1010 4.74 18.82 19.48
C TYR A 1010 5.12 18.39 20.91
N TYR A 1011 5.45 17.10 21.08
CA TYR A 1011 5.54 16.49 22.40
C TYR A 1011 6.54 17.18 23.35
N GLY A 1012 6.13 17.30 24.61
CA GLY A 1012 6.91 17.94 25.67
C GLY A 1012 6.95 19.47 25.60
N SER A 1013 6.41 20.12 24.56
CA SER A 1013 6.29 21.60 24.56
C SER A 1013 5.35 22.09 25.67
N GLU A 1014 4.47 21.24 26.21
CA GLU A 1014 3.66 21.51 27.41
C GLU A 1014 4.47 21.60 28.72
N ILE A 1015 5.74 21.14 28.72
CA ILE A 1015 6.72 21.32 29.81
C ILE A 1015 7.99 22.09 29.38
N GLU A 1016 7.98 22.70 28.18
CA GLU A 1016 9.18 23.31 27.56
C GLU A 1016 10.36 22.34 27.41
N PHE A 1017 10.07 21.06 27.14
CA PHE A 1017 11.06 19.99 26.98
C PHE A 1017 12.09 20.32 25.88
N GLN A 1018 13.37 20.15 26.21
CA GLN A 1018 14.52 20.44 25.32
C GLN A 1018 14.54 21.84 24.71
N LYS A 1019 13.91 22.83 25.35
CA LYS A 1019 13.95 24.25 24.99
C LYS A 1019 15.36 24.74 24.63
N GLY A 1020 15.50 25.34 23.45
CA GLY A 1020 16.78 25.87 22.95
C GLY A 1020 17.82 24.82 22.56
N LYS A 1021 17.45 23.53 22.47
CA LYS A 1021 18.29 22.50 21.84
C LYS A 1021 18.05 22.44 20.34
N ALA A 1022 19.10 22.17 19.57
CA ALA A 1022 19.00 21.87 18.14
C ALA A 1022 18.02 20.72 17.93
N ILE A 1023 17.03 20.89 17.06
CA ILE A 1023 15.92 19.94 16.86
C ILE A 1023 16.47 18.63 16.31
N ASP A 1024 17.10 18.73 15.13
CA ASP A 1024 17.86 17.65 14.52
C ASP A 1024 19.27 18.12 14.16
N VAL A 1025 20.21 17.19 14.24
CA VAL A 1025 21.60 17.32 13.79
C VAL A 1025 22.05 16.06 13.02
N GLY A 1026 21.13 15.14 12.72
CA GLY A 1026 21.43 13.81 12.22
C GLY A 1026 22.29 13.01 13.21
N PRO A 1027 23.09 12.05 12.72
CA PRO A 1027 23.97 11.19 13.53
C PRO A 1027 25.27 11.91 13.96
N ASN A 1028 25.18 13.15 14.45
CA ASN A 1028 26.33 13.99 14.82
C ASN A 1028 26.35 14.46 16.29
N ALA A 1029 25.33 14.12 17.09
CA ALA A 1029 25.32 14.29 18.54
C ALA A 1029 24.36 13.30 19.22
N PRO A 1030 24.51 13.01 20.53
CA PRO A 1030 23.64 12.07 21.21
C PRO A 1030 22.20 12.56 21.29
N LEU A 1031 21.26 11.66 21.05
CA LEU A 1031 19.84 11.97 20.88
C LEU A 1031 19.19 12.58 22.12
N SER A 1032 19.64 12.21 23.32
CA SER A 1032 19.27 12.84 24.59
C SER A 1032 19.62 14.34 24.69
N THR A 1033 20.44 14.87 23.78
CA THR A 1033 20.84 16.29 23.74
C THR A 1033 20.08 17.15 22.72
N THR A 1034 19.23 16.55 21.88
CA THR A 1034 18.51 17.22 20.78
C THR A 1034 17.04 17.50 21.11
N GLY A 1035 16.38 18.29 20.27
CA GLY A 1035 14.93 18.56 20.36
C GLY A 1035 14.03 17.38 20.00
N ARG A 1036 14.61 16.27 19.53
CA ARG A 1036 13.95 14.98 19.30
C ARG A 1036 14.27 13.93 20.40
N ALA A 1037 14.81 14.33 21.56
CA ALA A 1037 15.18 13.43 22.65
C ALA A 1037 14.01 12.57 23.19
N TYR A 1038 14.34 11.45 23.85
CA TYR A 1038 13.34 10.58 24.47
C TYR A 1038 12.61 11.31 25.61
N PHE A 1039 11.27 11.27 25.60
CA PHE A 1039 10.41 12.01 26.54
C PHE A 1039 9.92 11.19 27.73
N GLY A 1040 9.94 9.86 27.63
CA GLY A 1040 9.13 9.00 28.49
C GLY A 1040 9.40 9.10 29.99
N ASP A 1041 10.64 9.47 30.37
CA ASP A 1041 11.06 9.72 31.74
C ASP A 1041 10.23 10.84 32.42
N HIS A 1042 9.63 11.76 31.65
CA HIS A 1042 8.76 12.84 32.10
C HIS A 1042 7.26 12.47 32.21
N ILE A 1043 6.89 11.25 31.80
CA ILE A 1043 5.50 10.75 31.82
C ILE A 1043 5.41 9.36 32.47
N GLU A 1044 6.30 9.05 33.40
CA GLU A 1044 6.19 7.87 34.26
C GLU A 1044 5.06 8.01 35.28
N GLY A 1045 4.42 6.88 35.62
CA GLY A 1045 3.22 6.84 36.44
C GLY A 1045 1.94 6.65 35.63
N SER A 1046 0.80 6.98 36.27
CA SER A 1046 -0.56 6.70 35.80
C SER A 1046 -1.50 7.88 36.05
N VAL A 1047 -2.66 7.91 35.38
CA VAL A 1047 -3.71 8.91 35.59
C VAL A 1047 -5.10 8.31 35.34
N THR A 1048 -6.11 8.71 36.11
CA THR A 1048 -7.52 8.33 35.90
C THR A 1048 -8.23 9.42 35.11
N VAL A 1049 -8.43 9.24 33.81
CA VAL A 1049 -9.15 10.19 32.96
C VAL A 1049 -10.66 9.99 33.09
N GLN A 1050 -11.42 11.07 33.22
CA GLN A 1050 -12.88 11.05 33.07
C GLN A 1050 -13.30 11.48 31.65
N ASP A 1051 -12.68 12.54 31.13
CA ASP A 1051 -12.87 13.02 29.76
C ASP A 1051 -11.69 13.91 29.30
N PHE A 1052 -11.73 14.44 28.07
CA PHE A 1052 -10.74 15.37 27.54
C PHE A 1052 -10.51 16.55 28.49
N GLY A 1053 -9.29 16.65 29.03
CA GLY A 1053 -8.90 17.71 29.96
C GLY A 1053 -9.45 17.54 31.38
N ARG A 1054 -9.99 16.36 31.73
CA ARG A 1054 -10.61 16.07 33.04
C ARG A 1054 -10.07 14.76 33.60
N TYR A 1055 -9.33 14.82 34.70
CA TYR A 1055 -8.66 13.66 35.30
C TYR A 1055 -8.58 13.74 36.83
N THR A 1056 -8.26 12.62 37.45
CA THR A 1056 -7.91 12.45 38.88
C THR A 1056 -6.73 11.48 39.01
N ASN A 1057 -6.18 11.35 40.23
CA ASN A 1057 -5.22 10.30 40.59
C ASN A 1057 -3.97 10.22 39.69
N ALA A 1058 -3.44 11.37 39.24
CA ALA A 1058 -2.17 11.42 38.54
C ALA A 1058 -1.02 11.08 39.51
N THR A 1059 -0.05 10.27 39.08
CA THR A 1059 1.13 9.85 39.86
C THR A 1059 2.42 9.98 39.05
N GLY A 1060 3.59 9.93 39.71
CA GLY A 1060 4.91 9.97 39.06
C GLY A 1060 5.24 11.30 38.39
N THR A 1061 6.25 11.31 37.51
CA THR A 1061 6.64 12.49 36.72
C THR A 1061 5.51 12.94 35.78
N LEU A 1062 4.62 12.03 35.37
CA LEU A 1062 3.37 12.34 34.68
C LEU A 1062 2.52 13.35 35.44
N ALA A 1063 2.42 13.24 36.77
CA ALA A 1063 1.69 14.19 37.59
C ALA A 1063 2.36 15.57 37.63
N GLU A 1064 3.69 15.61 37.66
CA GLU A 1064 4.49 16.84 37.61
C GLU A 1064 4.27 17.56 36.27
N SER A 1065 4.35 16.83 35.16
CA SER A 1065 4.08 17.31 33.80
C SER A 1065 2.65 17.84 33.64
N LEU A 1066 1.62 17.11 34.08
CA LEU A 1066 0.22 17.61 34.08
C LEU A 1066 -0.02 18.80 35.03
N SER A 1067 0.90 19.07 35.97
CA SER A 1067 0.85 20.21 36.89
C SER A 1067 1.54 21.47 36.37
N HIS A 1068 2.37 21.35 35.31
CA HIS A 1068 3.17 22.44 34.75
C HIS A 1068 2.28 23.61 34.25
N PRO A 1069 2.71 24.88 34.36
CA PRO A 1069 1.89 26.03 33.96
C PRO A 1069 1.39 25.98 32.51
N LEU A 1070 2.20 25.53 31.55
CA LEU A 1070 1.77 25.39 30.16
C LEU A 1070 0.83 24.20 29.95
N ALA A 1071 1.06 23.06 30.60
CA ALA A 1071 0.14 21.93 30.56
C ALA A 1071 -1.26 22.28 31.12
N LYS A 1072 -1.32 23.07 32.21
CA LYS A 1072 -2.58 23.63 32.73
C LYS A 1072 -3.23 24.60 31.75
N HIS A 1073 -2.46 25.50 31.14
CA HIS A 1073 -2.92 26.46 30.14
C HIS A 1073 -3.52 25.75 28.91
N ILE A 1074 -2.80 24.77 28.36
CA ILE A 1074 -3.26 23.91 27.24
C ILE A 1074 -4.54 23.16 27.62
N ARG A 1075 -4.62 22.59 28.83
CA ARG A 1075 -5.81 21.90 29.33
C ARG A 1075 -7.03 22.83 29.39
N GLN A 1076 -6.86 24.06 29.89
CA GLN A 1076 -7.94 25.04 29.94
C GLN A 1076 -8.35 25.53 28.54
N LEU A 1077 -7.38 25.78 27.64
CA LEU A 1077 -7.64 26.14 26.24
C LEU A 1077 -8.40 25.03 25.48
N ASN A 1078 -8.04 23.76 25.69
CA ASN A 1078 -8.76 22.60 25.14
C ASN A 1078 -10.23 22.59 25.60
N LEU A 1079 -10.48 22.77 26.90
CA LEU A 1079 -11.84 22.81 27.46
C LEU A 1079 -12.65 24.01 26.92
N ILE A 1080 -12.04 25.19 26.83
CA ILE A 1080 -12.69 26.40 26.27
C ILE A 1080 -13.00 26.21 24.78
N ARG A 1081 -12.04 25.75 23.97
CA ARG A 1081 -12.24 25.50 22.54
C ARG A 1081 -13.36 24.49 22.30
N ARG A 1082 -13.36 23.36 23.03
CA ARG A 1082 -14.38 22.30 22.91
C ARG A 1082 -15.78 22.74 23.37
N ALA A 1083 -15.88 23.78 24.21
CA ALA A 1083 -17.15 24.34 24.67
C ALA A 1083 -17.70 25.50 23.81
N VAL A 1084 -16.91 26.03 22.87
CA VAL A 1084 -17.27 27.23 22.08
C VAL A 1084 -17.09 26.95 20.58
N PRO A 1085 -18.15 26.51 19.87
CA PRO A 1085 -18.09 26.15 18.44
C PRO A 1085 -17.54 27.24 17.52
N ALA A 1086 -17.70 28.52 17.88
CA ALA A 1086 -17.07 29.64 17.18
C ALA A 1086 -15.53 29.57 17.14
N LEU A 1087 -14.89 29.03 18.18
CA LEU A 1087 -13.42 28.89 18.22
C LEU A 1087 -12.94 27.74 17.33
N GLN A 1088 -13.64 26.61 17.39
CA GLN A 1088 -13.38 25.44 16.54
C GLN A 1088 -13.55 25.78 15.05
N LYS A 1089 -14.77 26.15 14.65
CA LYS A 1089 -15.22 26.12 13.24
C LYS A 1089 -15.54 27.50 12.66
N GLY A 1090 -15.47 28.53 13.49
CA GLY A 1090 -16.04 29.82 13.14
C GLY A 1090 -15.20 30.65 12.19
N GLN A 1091 -15.87 31.32 11.27
CA GLN A 1091 -15.32 32.44 10.52
C GLN A 1091 -14.90 33.57 11.49
N TYR A 1092 -13.94 34.41 11.10
CA TYR A 1092 -13.44 35.52 11.92
C TYR A 1092 -13.63 36.90 11.28
N SER A 1093 -13.57 37.97 12.09
CA SER A 1093 -13.43 39.34 11.58
C SER A 1093 -12.75 40.25 12.59
N THR A 1094 -11.88 41.13 12.11
CA THR A 1094 -11.27 42.24 12.88
C THR A 1094 -11.92 43.59 12.60
N GLU A 1095 -13.03 43.62 11.85
CA GLU A 1095 -13.79 44.84 11.58
C GLU A 1095 -14.51 45.32 12.85
N ASN A 1096 -14.43 46.62 13.15
CA ASN A 1096 -15.02 47.25 14.33
C ASN A 1096 -14.49 46.67 15.66
N VAL A 1097 -13.18 46.39 15.70
CA VAL A 1097 -12.42 45.92 16.87
C VAL A 1097 -11.22 46.83 17.10
N SER A 1098 -10.95 47.22 18.35
CA SER A 1098 -9.69 47.86 18.77
C SER A 1098 -8.82 46.90 19.59
N GLY A 1099 -7.52 47.19 19.66
CA GLY A 1099 -6.52 46.31 20.27
C GLY A 1099 -5.80 45.47 19.21
N ASN A 1100 -4.55 45.09 19.49
CA ASN A 1100 -3.64 44.57 18.47
C ASN A 1100 -3.80 43.05 18.23
N LEU A 1101 -4.22 42.32 19.27
CA LEU A 1101 -4.53 40.89 19.31
C LEU A 1101 -5.99 40.73 19.74
N ALA A 1102 -6.91 41.10 18.85
CA ALA A 1102 -8.35 41.06 19.10
C ALA A 1102 -9.15 40.76 17.83
N PHE A 1103 -10.18 39.93 17.94
CA PHE A 1103 -11.02 39.51 16.81
C PHE A 1103 -12.37 38.94 17.26
N LYS A 1104 -13.33 38.93 16.35
CA LYS A 1104 -14.64 38.28 16.49
C LYS A 1104 -14.58 36.88 15.85
N ARG A 1105 -15.33 35.91 16.37
CA ARG A 1105 -15.58 34.60 15.73
C ARG A 1105 -17.08 34.31 15.67
N ARG A 1106 -17.57 33.67 14.61
CA ARG A 1106 -18.93 33.09 14.59
C ARG A 1106 -18.98 31.77 13.85
N TYR A 1107 -19.77 30.83 14.36
CA TYR A 1107 -20.18 29.61 13.65
C TYR A 1107 -21.69 29.42 13.81
N THR A 1108 -22.40 29.12 12.72
CA THR A 1108 -23.81 28.72 12.79
C THR A 1108 -24.07 27.40 12.06
N ASP A 1109 -24.79 26.49 12.70
CA ASP A 1109 -25.31 25.26 12.10
C ASP A 1109 -26.79 25.13 12.48
N ALA A 1110 -27.66 25.54 11.55
CA ALA A 1110 -29.12 25.52 11.74
C ALA A 1110 -29.68 24.09 11.91
N SER A 1111 -28.99 23.06 11.41
CA SER A 1111 -29.40 21.66 11.58
C SER A 1111 -29.17 21.14 13.00
N LYS A 1112 -28.18 21.71 13.70
CA LYS A 1112 -27.85 21.40 15.10
C LYS A 1112 -28.34 22.45 16.10
N GLY A 1113 -29.02 23.51 15.64
CA GLY A 1113 -29.47 24.63 16.47
C GLY A 1113 -28.33 25.50 17.02
N ILE A 1114 -27.16 25.51 16.38
CA ILE A 1114 -25.98 26.24 16.83
C ILE A 1114 -25.98 27.65 16.22
N ASP A 1115 -25.90 28.67 17.07
CA ASP A 1115 -25.38 30.00 16.73
C ASP A 1115 -24.41 30.42 17.85
N SER A 1116 -23.11 30.32 17.58
CA SER A 1116 -22.05 30.63 18.53
C SER A 1116 -21.31 31.87 18.04
N PHE A 1117 -21.37 32.96 18.80
CA PHE A 1117 -20.67 34.22 18.53
C PHE A 1117 -19.75 34.57 19.70
N ALA A 1118 -18.46 34.80 19.44
CA ALA A 1118 -17.45 35.03 20.46
C ALA A 1118 -16.56 36.24 20.14
N LEU A 1119 -16.20 36.99 21.18
CA LEU A 1119 -15.28 38.13 21.15
C LEU A 1119 -14.00 37.74 21.87
N VAL A 1120 -12.87 37.77 21.18
CA VAL A 1120 -11.58 37.29 21.70
C VAL A 1120 -10.60 38.45 21.77
N THR A 1121 -9.89 38.57 22.89
CA THR A 1121 -8.68 39.40 23.00
C THR A 1121 -7.62 38.74 23.87
N ILE A 1122 -6.34 38.97 23.55
CA ILE A 1122 -5.17 38.29 24.11
C ILE A 1122 -4.14 39.35 24.52
N SER A 1123 -3.53 39.19 25.70
CA SER A 1123 -2.46 40.03 26.29
C SER A 1123 -2.76 41.54 26.46
N GLY A 1124 -3.90 42.05 26.02
CA GLY A 1124 -4.26 43.47 26.12
C GLY A 1124 -5.77 43.73 26.04
N ASN A 1125 -6.17 44.98 26.29
CA ASN A 1125 -7.57 45.39 26.27
C ASN A 1125 -8.08 45.63 24.84
N ALA A 1126 -9.37 45.39 24.60
CA ALA A 1126 -10.01 45.55 23.30
C ALA A 1126 -11.44 46.09 23.42
N THR A 1127 -11.86 46.94 22.48
CA THR A 1127 -13.26 47.40 22.35
C THR A 1127 -13.85 46.90 21.05
N PHE A 1128 -15.04 46.31 21.12
CA PHE A 1128 -15.79 45.79 19.99
C PHE A 1128 -17.04 46.64 19.82
N THR A 1129 -17.30 47.10 18.59
CA THR A 1129 -18.46 47.94 18.24
C THR A 1129 -19.27 47.31 17.11
N GLY A 1130 -20.54 47.70 16.99
CA GLY A 1130 -21.47 47.13 16.02
C GLY A 1130 -21.80 45.65 16.26
N ILE A 1131 -21.55 45.11 17.45
CA ILE A 1131 -21.82 43.71 17.80
C ILE A 1131 -23.31 43.47 18.14
N PRO A 1132 -23.82 42.23 18.07
CA PRO A 1132 -25.16 41.90 18.55
C PRO A 1132 -25.35 42.27 20.03
N ASN A 1133 -26.53 42.77 20.38
CA ASN A 1133 -26.95 42.95 21.77
C ASN A 1133 -27.24 41.60 22.45
N GLY A 1134 -27.06 41.54 23.77
CA GLY A 1134 -27.34 40.35 24.58
C GLY A 1134 -26.38 40.19 25.76
N THR A 1135 -26.45 39.03 26.42
CA THR A 1135 -25.59 38.68 27.55
C THR A 1135 -24.34 37.97 27.03
N TYR A 1136 -23.18 38.58 27.20
CA TYR A 1136 -21.89 37.95 26.92
C TYR A 1136 -21.28 37.42 28.21
N VAL A 1137 -20.77 36.19 28.16
CA VAL A 1137 -20.12 35.51 29.29
C VAL A 1137 -18.70 35.13 28.90
N ASP A 1138 -17.71 35.46 29.73
CA ASP A 1138 -16.32 35.08 29.50
C ASP A 1138 -16.08 33.60 29.79
N ALA A 1139 -15.74 32.82 28.76
CA ALA A 1139 -15.40 31.41 28.90
C ALA A 1139 -14.18 31.18 29.84
N VAL A 1140 -13.30 32.19 29.99
CA VAL A 1140 -12.13 32.12 30.90
C VAL A 1140 -12.54 32.33 32.35
N THR A 1141 -13.04 33.51 32.72
CA THR A 1141 -13.26 33.92 34.12
C THR A 1141 -14.69 33.76 34.63
N GLY A 1142 -15.68 33.62 33.73
CA GLY A 1142 -17.10 33.66 34.07
C GLY A 1142 -17.68 35.06 34.27
N ASP A 1143 -16.91 36.13 34.00
CA ASP A 1143 -17.42 37.49 34.04
C ASP A 1143 -18.54 37.73 33.00
N ILE A 1144 -19.58 38.46 33.39
CA ILE A 1144 -20.82 38.65 32.63
C ILE A 1144 -20.98 40.12 32.24
N LYS A 1145 -21.33 40.37 30.98
CA LYS A 1145 -21.53 41.72 30.41
C LYS A 1145 -22.79 41.76 29.55
N ASN A 1146 -23.73 42.63 29.92
CA ASN A 1146 -24.96 42.86 29.15
C ASN A 1146 -24.76 44.02 28.16
N VAL A 1147 -24.87 43.74 26.86
CA VAL A 1147 -24.67 44.71 25.78
C VAL A 1147 -26.01 45.15 25.22
N THR A 1148 -26.27 46.46 25.24
CA THR A 1148 -27.54 47.08 24.81
C THR A 1148 -27.39 48.13 23.71
N ASN A 1149 -26.16 48.58 23.44
CA ASN A 1149 -25.79 49.59 22.44
C ASN A 1149 -24.82 49.05 21.37
N GLY A 1150 -24.73 47.72 21.23
CA GLY A 1150 -23.79 47.06 20.31
C GLY A 1150 -22.31 47.37 20.57
N THR A 1151 -21.93 47.73 21.79
CA THR A 1151 -20.55 48.10 22.16
C THR A 1151 -20.12 47.45 23.48
N ILE A 1152 -18.90 46.94 23.55
CA ILE A 1152 -18.29 46.39 24.77
C ILE A 1152 -16.78 46.62 24.80
N THR A 1153 -16.23 46.91 25.97
CA THR A 1153 -14.78 46.93 26.21
C THR A 1153 -14.39 45.79 27.14
N LEU A 1154 -13.44 44.97 26.70
CA LEU A 1154 -12.90 43.83 27.42
C LEU A 1154 -11.53 44.19 28.00
N ASN A 1155 -11.33 43.89 29.29
CA ASN A 1155 -10.05 44.06 29.97
C ASN A 1155 -9.32 42.72 30.06
N CYS A 1156 -8.08 42.67 29.55
CA CYS A 1156 -7.20 41.51 29.63
C CYS A 1156 -5.77 41.99 29.89
N SER A 1157 -5.26 41.71 31.09
CA SER A 1157 -3.98 42.24 31.57
C SER A 1157 -2.93 41.14 31.72
N GLY A 1158 -1.71 41.39 31.22
CA GLY A 1158 -0.57 40.49 31.35
C GLY A 1158 -0.44 39.49 30.19
N LYS A 1159 0.80 39.18 29.83
CA LYS A 1159 1.13 38.35 28.68
C LYS A 1159 0.64 36.91 28.86
N GLY A 1160 0.08 36.31 27.80
CA GLY A 1160 -0.43 34.94 27.82
C GLY A 1160 -1.83 34.77 28.39
N ASN A 1161 -2.43 35.84 28.94
CA ASN A 1161 -3.85 35.85 29.28
C ASN A 1161 -4.72 36.12 28.05
N ALA A 1162 -5.94 35.60 28.07
CA ALA A 1162 -6.97 35.90 27.09
C ALA A 1162 -8.32 36.14 27.78
N ARG A 1163 -9.27 36.68 27.00
CA ARG A 1163 -10.70 36.75 27.32
C ARG A 1163 -11.49 36.30 26.10
N VAL A 1164 -12.53 35.50 26.32
CA VAL A 1164 -13.36 34.87 25.29
C VAL A 1164 -14.82 35.06 25.67
N TYR A 1165 -15.37 36.23 25.32
CA TYR A 1165 -16.73 36.61 25.68
C TYR A 1165 -17.71 36.05 24.64
N VAL A 1166 -18.51 35.06 25.05
CA VAL A 1166 -19.44 34.33 24.18
C VAL A 1166 -20.87 34.83 24.42
N LEU A 1167 -21.57 35.19 23.35
CA LEU A 1167 -22.97 35.57 23.39
C LEU A 1167 -23.83 34.38 23.85
N ASN A 1168 -24.52 34.55 24.98
CA ASN A 1168 -25.33 33.54 25.67
C ASN A 1168 -24.57 32.23 25.99
N GLY A 1169 -23.24 32.30 26.12
CA GLY A 1169 -22.37 31.14 26.37
C GLY A 1169 -22.19 30.77 27.84
N SER A 1170 -21.40 29.73 28.08
CA SER A 1170 -20.94 29.32 29.43
C SER A 1170 -19.63 30.02 29.82
N GLY A 1171 -19.39 30.14 31.12
CA GLY A 1171 -18.24 30.85 31.69
C GLY A 1171 -17.49 30.05 32.75
N GLY A 1172 -16.27 30.50 33.09
CA GLY A 1172 -15.45 29.88 34.15
C GLY A 1172 -15.02 28.45 33.81
N ILE A 1173 -14.58 28.22 32.57
CA ILE A 1173 -14.34 26.88 32.04
C ILE A 1173 -12.92 26.43 32.37
N GLY A 1174 -12.81 25.30 33.08
CA GLY A 1174 -11.53 24.70 33.50
C GLY A 1174 -10.98 25.28 34.80
N GLU A 1175 -9.69 25.05 35.06
CA GLU A 1175 -8.98 25.51 36.25
C GLU A 1175 -8.00 26.62 35.86
N SER A 1176 -8.18 27.84 36.39
CA SER A 1176 -7.23 28.94 36.15
C SER A 1176 -5.83 28.61 36.67
N GLY A 1177 -4.80 28.89 35.87
CA GLY A 1177 -3.41 28.63 36.18
C GLY A 1177 -2.58 29.89 36.43
N THR A 1178 -1.31 29.84 36.05
CA THR A 1178 -0.44 31.03 35.96
C THR A 1178 -1.01 32.06 34.96
N TYR A 1179 -1.66 31.56 33.92
CA TYR A 1179 -2.35 32.29 32.86
C TYR A 1179 -3.85 31.95 32.89
N LEU A 1180 -4.66 32.63 32.07
CA LEU A 1180 -6.12 32.45 31.96
C LEU A 1180 -6.85 32.68 33.31
N LYS A 1181 -6.55 33.85 33.86
CA LYS A 1181 -7.16 34.47 35.06
C LYS A 1181 -7.50 35.92 34.77
#